data_AF-A0A9D1Y7K7-F1
#
_entry.id   AF-A0A9D1Y7K7-F1
#
_cell.length_a   1.000
_cell.length_b   1.000
_cell.length_c   1.000
_cell.angle_alpha   90.00
_cell.angle_beta   90.00
_cell.angle_gamma   90.00
#
_symmetry.space_group_name_H-M   'P 1'
#
loop_
_entity.id
_entity.type
_entity.pdbx_description
1 polymer ?
#
loop_
_entity_poly.entity_id
_entity_poly.type
_entity_poly.pdbx_seq_one_letter_code
_entity_poly.pdbx_strand_id
1 'polypeptide(L)'
;MKGKRILATALALTTALTLLTGPVSAAAFTDLNGHWAQKDVEYLSALGLVKGYDDGSFKPDANMSAVEALLFCARVNTLNTNTKAAIVSKWASELKSIIGADMYSWAATDLSVCLETGIITPEELSALSRGGGLLNAIPREEVTRYLARAMQLAPVAEGLSSYTLNYTDKDSISQNMQPYVYLLSLYGILKGDEFNRFNPKDPLNRASMTSLLRRAMDFMAQQGIVVELPNYTSYDWVGGVITNVNVTSSGATQLTLETVFSGSKTVILSSNVTIYESNMRSDGTALKPGLYARANLNGSGLASEVRVGGELERFSGTVSALSDQKITVTSGGVSRTFPMDRFTQVKVGSKVGGVELLDLNAGYTGAVCSVDALGHLAAVELTGGTRQETGLLSSVEIGVLGSGRIQLSGMDGVKNRYDIPSDAVITVNGASGKLTTSQVGDYVTLRISNDGDERVTAVNVDTTQQYIQASIKGVTTSQSPSKITVTDLNTNRSATYTIAGGCDIRYEDETIGMSRLEKGWYATLKLTGSEVTEIHAYPGSTYERGTISSITYGIPTLLTITREDGTTASFELDLSAPPDIYRNGTRTTIDRLKNGDQVQLTVRYQKVSAIEAQAQSANASGTISSVTMDTQGTSITVALTGGGSATYLVREGVSVTQNGKAVAISSLKPGYQISMVVDGDQVLSIEVDKNAQSSNQLTGTVLYVNTSNREILLQTTDSSGVTNAITVNVSSAELRSAAGGALSIGNLAIGNQVLVFGAYDGLTFQATLLIRT
;
A
#
# COMPACT_ATOMS: atom_id res chain seq x y z
N MET A 1 -0.94 35.95 76.93
CA MET A 1 -0.11 37.01 76.28
C MET A 1 0.11 36.60 74.84
N LYS A 2 -0.51 37.35 73.89
CA LYS A 2 0.13 38.08 72.77
C LYS A 2 1.01 37.17 71.87
N GLY A 3 0.79 36.94 70.58
CA GLY A 3 0.04 37.66 69.54
C GLY A 3 1.00 38.11 68.40
N LYS A 4 0.51 38.03 67.14
CA LYS A 4 0.97 38.63 65.84
C LYS A 4 1.52 37.62 64.82
N ARG A 5 0.77 37.24 63.78
CA ARG A 5 0.37 37.97 62.53
C ARG A 5 1.40 37.77 61.41
N ILE A 6 1.08 36.88 60.46
CA ILE A 6 1.71 36.80 59.13
C ILE A 6 0.71 37.39 58.13
N LEU A 7 1.16 38.37 57.35
CA LEU A 7 0.39 39.03 56.29
C LEU A 7 0.16 38.08 55.11
N ALA A 8 -1.08 38.07 54.64
CA ALA A 8 -1.53 37.47 53.41
C ALA A 8 -1.15 38.32 52.20
N THR A 9 -0.70 37.67 51.11
CA THR A 9 -0.93 38.10 49.74
C THR A 9 -1.20 36.85 48.90
N ALA A 10 -2.49 36.51 48.78
CA ALA A 10 -3.00 35.55 47.82
C ALA A 10 -3.89 36.34 46.85
N LEU A 11 -3.51 36.38 45.57
CA LEU A 11 -4.40 36.80 44.50
C LEU A 11 -4.51 35.63 43.52
N ALA A 12 -5.40 34.68 43.86
CA ALA A 12 -5.87 33.64 42.97
C ALA A 12 -7.01 34.23 42.13
N LEU A 13 -6.82 34.32 40.80
CA LEU A 13 -7.91 34.57 39.85
C LEU A 13 -8.20 33.28 39.10
N THR A 14 -8.92 32.37 39.76
CA THR A 14 -9.55 31.19 39.13
C THR A 14 -11.03 31.48 38.97
N THR A 15 -11.48 31.77 37.75
CA THR A 15 -12.90 31.79 37.39
C THR A 15 -13.13 30.79 36.26
N ALA A 16 -13.96 29.80 36.54
CA ALA A 16 -14.26 28.67 35.68
C ALA A 16 -15.13 29.08 34.48
N LEU A 17 -14.65 28.80 33.28
CA LEU A 17 -15.42 28.92 32.03
C LEU A 17 -16.44 27.75 31.98
N THR A 18 -17.72 28.04 32.19
CA THR A 18 -18.79 27.02 32.05
C THR A 18 -19.49 27.15 30.70
N LEU A 19 -19.70 26.00 30.05
CA LEU A 19 -20.39 25.82 28.77
C LEU A 19 -21.91 25.76 28.99
N LEU A 20 -22.62 26.85 28.70
CA LEU A 20 -24.06 26.84 28.49
C LEU A 20 -24.38 27.44 27.12
N THR A 21 -24.96 26.63 26.25
CA THR A 21 -25.42 26.99 24.91
C THR A 21 -26.77 27.72 25.01
N GLY A 22 -26.75 29.05 25.00
CA GLY A 22 -27.93 29.90 24.82
C GLY A 22 -27.87 30.64 23.47
N PRO A 23 -29.00 31.19 22.98
CA PRO A 23 -29.05 31.95 21.74
C PRO A 23 -28.13 33.19 21.82
N VAL A 24 -27.30 33.37 20.79
CA VAL A 24 -26.30 34.44 20.69
C VAL A 24 -27.00 35.79 20.52
N SER A 25 -27.17 36.53 21.62
CA SER A 25 -27.37 37.98 21.57
C SER A 25 -26.00 38.60 21.39
N ALA A 26 -25.84 39.55 20.44
CA ALA A 26 -24.61 40.31 20.29
C ALA A 26 -24.25 40.94 21.64
N ALA A 27 -23.15 40.48 22.25
CA ALA A 27 -22.73 40.96 23.56
C ALA A 27 -22.14 42.37 23.38
N ALA A 28 -22.83 43.39 23.90
CA ALA A 28 -22.25 44.71 24.07
C ALA A 28 -21.31 44.66 25.28
N PHE A 29 -20.00 44.69 25.04
CA PHE A 29 -19.00 44.68 26.11
C PHE A 29 -18.86 46.06 26.76
N THR A 30 -18.74 46.09 28.08
CA THR A 30 -18.79 47.33 28.88
C THR A 30 -17.60 48.26 28.66
N ASP A 31 -16.48 47.73 28.16
CA ASP A 31 -15.18 48.40 28.02
C ASP A 31 -14.76 48.64 26.56
N LEU A 32 -15.68 48.51 25.60
CA LEU A 32 -15.41 48.75 24.18
C LEU A 32 -15.96 50.07 23.63
N ASN A 33 -16.73 50.83 24.40
CA ASN A 33 -17.35 52.05 23.89
C ASN A 33 -16.29 53.08 23.44
N GLY A 34 -16.27 53.40 22.15
CA GLY A 34 -15.28 54.32 21.56
C GLY A 34 -13.89 53.69 21.35
N HIS A 35 -13.73 52.40 21.65
CA HIS A 35 -12.49 51.67 21.42
C HIS A 35 -12.34 51.34 19.92
N TRP A 36 -11.13 51.50 19.36
CA TRP A 36 -10.90 51.33 17.92
C TRP A 36 -11.23 49.90 17.42
N ALA A 37 -11.06 48.89 18.27
CA ALA A 37 -11.38 47.49 17.96
C ALA A 37 -12.86 47.12 18.16
N GLN A 38 -13.71 48.05 18.61
CA GLN A 38 -15.10 47.76 18.98
C GLN A 38 -15.85 47.00 17.86
N LYS A 39 -15.79 47.52 16.63
CA LYS A 39 -16.48 46.91 15.48
C LYS A 39 -16.00 45.49 15.17
N ASP A 40 -14.69 45.27 15.24
CA ASP A 40 -14.11 43.95 14.97
C ASP A 40 -14.50 42.95 16.06
N VAL A 41 -14.48 43.38 17.32
CA VAL A 41 -14.84 42.53 18.46
C VAL A 41 -16.33 42.18 18.43
N GLU A 42 -17.21 43.17 18.19
CA GLU A 42 -18.65 42.94 18.08
C GLU A 42 -18.98 42.00 16.91
N TYR A 43 -18.31 42.17 15.76
CA TYR A 43 -18.47 41.28 14.61
C TYR A 43 -18.06 39.84 14.93
N LEU A 44 -16.85 39.63 15.47
CA LEU A 44 -16.38 38.28 15.80
C LEU A 44 -17.18 37.66 16.97
N SER A 45 -17.71 38.47 17.88
CA SER A 45 -18.55 38.00 18.97
C SER A 45 -19.92 37.54 18.46
N ALA A 46 -20.50 38.25 17.49
CA ALA A 46 -21.73 37.82 16.82
C ALA A 46 -21.58 36.49 16.07
N LEU A 47 -20.37 36.20 15.56
CA LEU A 47 -20.03 34.90 14.97
C LEU A 47 -19.66 33.82 16.01
N GLY A 48 -19.63 34.17 17.30
CA GLY A 48 -19.23 33.25 18.38
C GLY A 48 -17.74 32.90 18.42
N LEU A 49 -16.89 33.66 17.71
CA LEU A 49 -15.45 33.39 17.61
C LEU A 49 -14.66 34.04 18.75
N VAL A 50 -15.18 35.11 19.33
CA VAL A 50 -14.62 35.73 20.54
C VAL A 50 -15.67 35.88 21.62
N LYS A 51 -15.24 35.75 22.88
CA LYS A 51 -16.06 35.93 24.07
C LYS A 51 -15.33 36.85 25.05
N GLY A 52 -16.09 37.68 25.75
CA GLY A 52 -15.61 38.43 26.90
C GLY A 52 -15.62 37.59 28.18
N TYR A 53 -15.37 38.25 29.30
CA TYR A 53 -15.32 37.67 30.62
C TYR A 53 -16.72 37.67 31.26
N ASP A 54 -16.88 36.90 32.33
CA ASP A 54 -18.16 36.77 33.04
C ASP A 54 -18.61 38.10 33.70
N ASP A 55 -17.68 39.06 33.88
CA ASP A 55 -17.95 40.43 34.34
C ASP A 55 -18.52 41.35 33.25
N GLY A 56 -18.73 40.85 32.02
CA GLY A 56 -19.26 41.61 30.88
C GLY A 56 -18.23 42.46 30.14
N SER A 57 -16.96 42.41 30.53
CA SER A 57 -15.85 43.10 29.84
C SER A 57 -15.21 42.24 28.75
N PHE A 58 -14.55 42.85 27.77
CA PHE A 58 -13.73 42.17 26.77
C PHE A 58 -12.23 42.21 27.08
N LYS A 59 -11.79 43.22 27.83
CA LYS A 59 -10.40 43.56 28.17
C LYS A 59 -9.53 43.76 26.92
N PRO A 60 -9.87 44.73 26.04
CA PRO A 60 -9.21 44.91 24.74
C PRO A 60 -7.68 45.12 24.83
N ASP A 61 -7.22 45.87 25.84
CA ASP A 61 -5.81 46.20 26.02
C ASP A 61 -5.04 45.19 26.87
N ALA A 62 -5.69 44.15 27.39
CA ALA A 62 -5.00 43.11 28.13
C ALA A 62 -4.15 42.26 27.18
N ASN A 63 -2.92 41.96 27.62
CA ASN A 63 -2.03 41.03 26.94
C ASN A 63 -2.70 39.66 26.84
N MET A 64 -2.59 39.05 25.67
CA MET A 64 -3.17 37.75 25.38
C MET A 64 -2.21 36.65 25.83
N SER A 65 -2.74 35.65 26.52
CA SER A 65 -1.98 34.44 26.83
C SER A 65 -1.74 33.59 25.57
N ALA A 66 -0.70 32.76 25.59
CA ALA A 66 -0.39 31.87 24.48
C ALA A 66 -1.52 30.89 24.16
N VAL A 67 -2.18 30.36 25.19
CA VAL A 67 -3.35 29.49 25.00
C VAL A 67 -4.49 30.27 24.33
N GLU A 68 -4.85 31.46 24.81
CA GLU A 68 -5.90 32.31 24.22
C GLU A 68 -5.63 32.58 22.73
N ALA A 69 -4.39 32.87 22.37
CA ALA A 69 -4.00 33.10 20.97
C ALA A 69 -4.24 31.87 20.09
N LEU A 70 -3.90 30.67 20.59
CA LEU A 70 -4.18 29.40 19.90
C LEU A 70 -5.69 29.16 19.76
N LEU A 71 -6.49 29.37 20.82
CA LEU A 71 -7.95 29.23 20.73
C LEU A 71 -8.53 30.15 19.66
N PHE A 72 -8.06 31.39 19.57
CA PHE A 72 -8.51 32.34 18.55
C PHE A 72 -8.09 31.90 17.14
N CYS A 73 -6.87 31.41 16.95
CA CYS A 73 -6.42 30.87 15.66
C CYS A 73 -7.28 29.68 15.21
N ALA A 74 -7.57 28.73 16.11
CA ALA A 74 -8.43 27.58 15.79
C ALA A 74 -9.84 27.98 15.33
N ARG A 75 -10.37 29.09 15.85
CA ARG A 75 -11.74 29.53 15.54
C ARG A 75 -11.89 30.16 14.17
N VAL A 76 -10.79 30.53 13.51
CA VAL A 76 -10.81 30.88 12.09
C VAL A 76 -11.28 29.67 11.25
N ASN A 77 -11.10 28.45 11.77
CA ASN A 77 -11.53 27.22 11.13
C ASN A 77 -13.00 26.92 11.48
N THR A 78 -13.92 27.29 10.58
CA THR A 78 -15.36 27.07 10.74
C THR A 78 -15.75 25.61 10.48
N LEU A 79 -15.38 24.71 11.39
CA LEU A 79 -15.67 23.28 11.29
C LEU A 79 -17.07 22.93 11.81
N ASN A 80 -17.73 21.95 11.19
CA ASN A 80 -19.02 21.44 11.67
C ASN A 80 -18.88 20.67 13.00
N THR A 81 -19.99 20.54 13.74
CA THR A 81 -20.02 19.93 15.08
C THR A 81 -19.51 18.49 15.11
N ASN A 82 -19.84 17.68 14.10
CA ASN A 82 -19.45 16.26 14.06
C ASN A 82 -17.94 16.11 13.84
N THR A 83 -17.38 16.88 12.91
CA THR A 83 -15.92 16.92 12.68
C THR A 83 -15.19 17.39 13.94
N LYS A 84 -15.67 18.45 14.60
CA LYS A 84 -15.08 18.90 15.88
C LYS A 84 -15.13 17.82 16.95
N ALA A 85 -16.25 17.13 17.10
CA ALA A 85 -16.38 16.04 18.08
C ALA A 85 -15.40 14.89 17.79
N ALA A 86 -15.25 14.49 16.53
CA ALA A 86 -14.29 13.46 16.13
C ALA A 86 -12.84 13.87 16.38
N ILE A 87 -12.49 15.13 16.09
CA ILE A 87 -11.16 15.71 16.38
C ILE A 87 -10.88 15.69 17.89
N VAL A 88 -11.84 16.13 18.71
CA VAL A 88 -11.68 16.11 20.18
C VAL A 88 -11.48 14.68 20.69
N SER A 89 -12.25 13.72 20.18
CA SER A 89 -12.09 12.31 20.54
C SER A 89 -10.70 11.77 20.19
N LYS A 90 -10.18 12.11 19.00
CA LYS A 90 -8.85 11.69 18.54
C LYS A 90 -7.74 12.18 19.47
N TRP A 91 -7.78 13.46 19.85
CA TRP A 91 -6.70 14.09 20.62
C TRP A 91 -6.88 14.04 22.15
N ALA A 92 -7.98 13.48 22.65
CA ALA A 92 -8.35 13.55 24.07
C ALA A 92 -7.23 13.10 25.03
N SER A 93 -6.67 11.92 24.81
CA SER A 93 -5.65 11.32 25.69
C SER A 93 -4.34 12.11 25.69
N GLU A 94 -3.85 12.47 24.50
CA GLU A 94 -2.60 13.20 24.33
C GLU A 94 -2.72 14.62 24.88
N LEU A 95 -3.80 15.32 24.55
CA LEU A 95 -4.01 16.68 25.03
C LEU A 95 -4.11 16.73 26.56
N LYS A 96 -4.87 15.81 27.17
CA LYS A 96 -4.98 15.73 28.64
C LYS A 96 -3.63 15.48 29.32
N SER A 97 -2.73 14.72 28.68
CA SER A 97 -1.36 14.51 29.14
C SER A 97 -0.53 15.79 29.11
N ILE A 98 -0.72 16.64 28.08
CA ILE A 98 0.08 17.84 27.87
C ILE A 98 -0.37 19.04 28.74
N ILE A 99 -1.68 19.27 28.87
CA ILE A 99 -2.22 20.50 29.50
C ILE A 99 -2.90 20.28 30.86
N GLY A 100 -3.06 19.02 31.29
CA GLY A 100 -3.74 18.66 32.54
C GLY A 100 -5.26 18.85 32.51
N ALA A 101 -5.94 18.34 33.55
CA ALA A 101 -7.41 18.26 33.58
C ALA A 101 -8.12 19.62 33.62
N ASP A 102 -7.55 20.59 34.35
CA ASP A 102 -8.17 21.91 34.54
C ASP A 102 -8.25 22.68 33.21
N MET A 103 -7.13 22.77 32.47
CA MET A 103 -7.13 23.44 31.17
C MET A 103 -7.93 22.67 30.12
N TYR A 104 -7.86 21.33 30.16
CA TYR A 104 -8.62 20.48 29.26
C TYR A 104 -10.13 20.76 29.33
N SER A 105 -10.67 21.04 30.52
CA SER A 105 -12.12 21.28 30.70
C SER A 105 -12.71 22.41 29.85
N TRP A 106 -11.88 23.38 29.44
CA TRP A 106 -12.34 24.56 28.71
C TRP A 106 -11.60 24.81 27.39
N ALA A 107 -10.37 24.30 27.23
CA ALA A 107 -9.55 24.52 26.04
C ALA A 107 -9.55 23.33 25.05
N ALA A 108 -10.07 22.16 25.46
CA ALA A 108 -9.92 20.92 24.68
C ALA A 108 -10.39 21.07 23.23
N THR A 109 -11.57 21.64 23.00
CA THR A 109 -12.14 21.75 21.66
C THR A 109 -11.22 22.49 20.69
N ASP A 110 -10.78 23.69 21.04
CA ASP A 110 -10.00 24.52 20.12
C ASP A 110 -8.53 24.04 20.04
N LEU A 111 -7.96 23.52 21.13
CA LEU A 111 -6.60 22.96 21.10
C LEU A 111 -6.53 21.65 20.31
N SER A 112 -7.57 20.80 20.35
CA SER A 112 -7.64 19.63 19.47
C SER A 112 -7.73 20.05 18.00
N VAL A 113 -8.46 21.13 17.68
CA VAL A 113 -8.45 21.71 16.33
C VAL A 113 -7.06 22.25 15.96
N CYS A 114 -6.36 22.90 16.89
CA CYS A 114 -4.99 23.37 16.64
C CYS A 114 -4.05 22.23 16.26
N LEU A 115 -4.14 21.10 16.96
CA LEU A 115 -3.33 19.91 16.69
C LEU A 115 -3.73 19.28 15.35
N GLU A 116 -5.02 19.11 15.08
CA GLU A 116 -5.48 18.48 13.83
C GLU A 116 -5.13 19.31 12.59
N THR A 117 -5.25 20.63 12.68
CA THR A 117 -5.02 21.54 11.53
C THR A 117 -3.55 21.95 11.38
N GLY A 118 -2.67 21.50 12.27
CA GLY A 118 -1.25 21.84 12.24
C GLY A 118 -0.94 23.27 12.65
N ILE A 119 -1.85 23.97 13.34
CA ILE A 119 -1.57 25.28 13.94
C ILE A 119 -0.40 25.17 14.90
N ILE A 120 -0.41 24.12 15.73
CA ILE A 120 0.67 23.77 16.65
C ILE A 120 0.88 22.26 16.62
N THR A 121 2.13 21.80 16.72
CA THR A 121 2.40 20.36 16.86
C THR A 121 2.29 19.89 18.31
N PRO A 122 2.13 18.59 18.59
CA PRO A 122 2.16 18.08 19.96
C PRO A 122 3.47 18.42 20.70
N GLU A 123 4.60 18.42 19.99
CA GLU A 123 5.91 18.76 20.54
C GLU A 123 6.02 20.26 20.88
N GLU A 124 5.54 21.14 19.98
CA GLU A 124 5.46 22.58 20.22
C GLU A 124 4.53 22.89 21.41
N LEU A 125 3.35 22.24 21.47
CA LEU A 125 2.41 22.42 22.58
C LEU A 125 3.00 21.92 23.90
N SER A 126 3.67 20.76 23.88
CA SER A 126 4.37 20.21 25.04
C SER A 126 5.48 21.13 25.53
N ALA A 127 6.26 21.72 24.61
CA ALA A 127 7.30 22.68 24.96
C ALA A 127 6.70 23.95 25.57
N LEU A 128 5.62 24.47 24.98
CA LEU A 128 4.93 25.69 25.43
C LEU A 128 4.21 25.51 26.78
N SER A 129 3.73 24.30 27.09
CA SER A 129 3.05 24.00 28.36
C SER A 129 4.00 24.04 29.58
N ARG A 130 5.30 23.82 29.37
CA ARG A 130 6.29 23.79 30.47
C ARG A 130 6.35 25.12 31.21
N GLY A 131 6.46 25.06 32.54
CA GLY A 131 6.62 26.24 33.38
C GLY A 131 5.46 27.24 33.33
N GLY A 132 4.26 26.82 32.90
CA GLY A 132 3.09 27.69 32.77
C GLY A 132 3.08 28.58 31.54
N GLY A 133 3.92 28.29 30.52
CA GLY A 133 4.05 29.11 29.32
C GLY A 133 2.75 29.36 28.56
N LEU A 134 1.81 28.42 28.60
CA LEU A 134 0.47 28.56 28.02
C LEU A 134 -0.34 29.72 28.59
N LEU A 135 -0.13 30.08 29.86
CA LEU A 135 -0.82 31.19 30.53
C LEU A 135 -0.04 32.51 30.44
N ASN A 136 1.21 32.48 29.96
CA ASN A 136 2.03 33.68 29.80
C ASN A 136 1.68 34.42 28.51
N ALA A 137 2.02 35.71 28.47
CA ALA A 137 1.84 36.53 27.28
C ALA A 137 2.68 36.00 26.12
N ILE A 138 2.11 36.04 24.90
CA ILE A 138 2.75 35.51 23.69
C ILE A 138 3.30 36.62 22.80
N PRO A 139 4.54 36.48 22.27
CA PRO A 139 5.12 37.43 21.31
C PRO A 139 4.33 37.49 20.00
N ARG A 140 4.28 38.68 19.40
CA ARG A 140 3.60 38.91 18.11
C ARG A 140 4.10 38.04 16.97
N GLU A 141 5.39 37.72 16.91
CA GLU A 141 5.96 36.85 15.87
C GLU A 141 5.46 35.40 15.97
N GLU A 142 5.21 34.89 17.18
CA GLU A 142 4.67 33.54 17.40
C GLU A 142 3.22 33.45 16.93
N VAL A 143 2.39 34.44 17.31
CA VAL A 143 1.00 34.54 16.88
C VAL A 143 0.90 34.62 15.36
N THR A 144 1.84 35.32 14.72
CA THR A 144 1.91 35.44 13.27
C THR A 144 2.08 34.08 12.59
N ARG A 145 2.94 33.21 13.11
CA ARG A 145 3.11 31.84 12.61
C ARG A 145 1.84 31.02 12.78
N TYR A 146 1.24 31.06 13.98
CA TYR A 146 0.02 30.30 14.28
C TYR A 146 -1.16 30.75 13.41
N LEU A 147 -1.29 32.04 13.14
CA LEU A 147 -2.34 32.55 12.25
C LEU A 147 -2.12 32.10 10.80
N ALA A 148 -0.89 32.14 10.29
CA ALA A 148 -0.58 31.63 8.95
C ALA A 148 -0.84 30.13 8.82
N ARG A 149 -0.52 29.33 9.86
CA ARG A 149 -0.83 27.90 9.91
C ARG A 149 -2.34 27.64 10.02
N ALA A 150 -3.08 28.47 10.75
CA ALA A 150 -4.54 28.38 10.81
C ALA A 150 -5.19 28.60 9.44
N MET A 151 -4.62 29.50 8.64
CA MET A 151 -5.01 29.71 7.24
C MET A 151 -4.49 28.61 6.29
N GLN A 152 -3.75 27.62 6.80
CA GLN A 152 -3.04 26.59 6.02
C GLN A 152 -2.12 27.16 4.93
N LEU A 153 -1.46 28.29 5.23
CA LEU A 153 -0.50 28.96 4.35
C LEU A 153 0.96 28.72 4.75
N ALA A 154 1.21 27.88 5.75
CA ALA A 154 2.56 27.55 6.19
C ALA A 154 3.46 26.99 5.08
N PRO A 155 3.00 26.05 4.22
CA PRO A 155 3.83 25.57 3.12
C PRO A 155 4.23 26.68 2.14
N VAL A 156 3.33 27.63 1.89
CA VAL A 156 3.61 28.80 1.04
C VAL A 156 4.70 29.66 1.66
N ALA A 157 4.61 29.93 2.97
CA ALA A 157 5.63 30.70 3.69
C ALA A 157 6.98 29.98 3.70
N GLU A 158 6.99 28.69 4.01
CA GLU A 158 8.21 27.89 4.14
C GLU A 158 8.90 27.63 2.80
N GLY A 159 8.14 27.61 1.69
CA GLY A 159 8.67 27.48 0.33
C GLY A 159 9.31 28.76 -0.25
N LEU A 160 9.24 29.90 0.46
CA LEU A 160 9.82 31.16 -0.03
C LEU A 160 11.36 31.12 -0.01
N SER A 161 11.97 31.17 -1.20
CA SER A 161 13.42 31.20 -1.37
C SER A 161 14.02 32.61 -1.37
N SER A 162 13.24 33.64 -1.69
CA SER A 162 13.67 35.05 -1.70
C SER A 162 12.49 35.98 -1.45
N TYR A 163 12.67 36.96 -0.56
CA TYR A 163 11.69 37.98 -0.23
C TYR A 163 12.37 39.19 0.43
N THR A 164 11.67 40.34 0.49
CA THR A 164 12.17 41.54 1.16
C THR A 164 11.18 41.99 2.23
N LEU A 165 11.63 42.02 3.49
CA LEU A 165 10.90 42.62 4.60
C LEU A 165 11.17 44.12 4.67
N ASN A 166 10.08 44.90 4.68
CA ASN A 166 10.12 46.36 4.65
C ASN A 166 9.94 47.01 6.04
N TYR A 167 9.99 46.24 7.12
CA TYR A 167 9.91 46.77 8.48
C TYR A 167 11.25 47.37 8.93
N THR A 168 11.20 48.46 9.69
CA THR A 168 12.40 49.13 10.19
C THR A 168 13.15 48.31 11.25
N ASP A 169 12.45 47.43 11.96
CA ASP A 169 12.97 46.52 12.99
C ASP A 169 13.06 45.06 12.50
N LYS A 170 13.11 44.85 11.18
CA LYS A 170 13.14 43.50 10.55
C LYS A 170 14.21 42.56 11.12
N ASP A 171 15.35 43.11 11.55
CA ASP A 171 16.47 42.34 12.09
C ASP A 171 16.18 41.80 13.51
N SER A 172 15.12 42.30 14.18
CA SER A 172 14.65 41.79 15.47
C SER A 172 13.68 40.60 15.34
N ILE A 173 13.24 40.29 14.11
CA ILE A 173 12.35 39.17 13.81
C ILE A 173 13.20 37.89 13.74
N SER A 174 12.80 36.88 14.51
CA SER A 174 13.47 35.57 14.50
C SER A 174 13.51 35.01 13.06
N GLN A 175 14.66 34.47 12.63
CA GLN A 175 14.89 34.09 11.23
C GLN A 175 13.84 33.14 10.66
N ASN A 176 13.42 32.14 11.44
CA ASN A 176 12.38 31.18 11.08
C ASN A 176 10.95 31.77 11.05
N MET A 177 10.74 32.98 11.56
CA MET A 177 9.44 33.69 11.50
C MET A 177 9.35 34.64 10.32
N GLN A 178 10.49 35.04 9.74
CA GLN A 178 10.53 36.04 8.68
C GLN A 178 9.66 35.70 7.45
N PRO A 179 9.61 34.44 6.96
CA PRO A 179 8.75 34.11 5.82
C PRO A 179 7.26 34.28 6.13
N TYR A 180 6.84 33.91 7.34
CA TYR A 180 5.47 34.07 7.82
C TYR A 180 5.07 35.55 7.96
N VAL A 181 5.96 36.36 8.54
CA VAL A 181 5.76 37.80 8.65
C VAL A 181 5.66 38.41 7.26
N TYR A 182 6.57 38.08 6.35
CA TYR A 182 6.54 38.58 4.98
C TYR A 182 5.22 38.23 4.28
N LEU A 183 4.80 36.97 4.32
CA LEU A 183 3.60 36.50 3.64
C LEU A 183 2.34 37.23 4.12
N LEU A 184 2.15 37.31 5.44
CA LEU A 184 0.97 37.97 5.99
C LEU A 184 1.01 39.50 5.87
N SER A 185 2.19 40.11 5.77
CA SER A 185 2.34 41.53 5.41
C SER A 185 2.02 41.80 3.95
N LEU A 186 2.46 40.93 3.03
CA LEU A 186 2.15 41.00 1.60
C LEU A 186 0.64 40.96 1.36
N TYR A 187 -0.07 40.11 2.12
CA TYR A 187 -1.53 40.00 2.06
C TYR A 187 -2.29 41.09 2.82
N GLY A 188 -1.59 42.05 3.44
CA GLY A 188 -2.20 43.17 4.18
C GLY A 188 -2.85 42.78 5.50
N ILE A 189 -2.67 41.53 5.94
CA ILE A 189 -3.17 41.01 7.22
C ILE A 189 -2.35 41.61 8.36
N LEU A 190 -1.03 41.67 8.22
CA LEU A 190 -0.15 42.38 9.15
C LEU A 190 0.02 43.84 8.74
N LYS A 191 0.07 44.72 9.74
CA LYS A 191 0.44 46.13 9.59
C LYS A 191 1.48 46.48 10.65
N GLY A 192 2.45 47.31 10.27
CA GLY A 192 3.39 47.89 11.23
C GLY A 192 2.71 48.95 12.10
N ASP A 193 3.43 49.42 13.11
CA ASP A 193 3.05 50.61 13.86
C ASP A 193 3.26 51.90 13.04
N GLU A 194 3.03 53.05 13.66
CA GLU A 194 3.21 54.37 13.05
C GLU A 194 4.64 54.66 12.57
N PHE A 195 5.63 53.93 13.08
CA PHE A 195 7.04 54.02 12.68
C PHE A 195 7.44 52.92 11.70
N ASN A 196 6.48 52.16 11.17
CA ASN A 196 6.73 51.02 10.30
C ASN A 196 7.60 49.93 10.97
N ARG A 197 7.43 49.75 12.29
CA ARG A 197 7.99 48.62 13.05
C ARG A 197 6.96 47.49 13.15
N PHE A 198 7.43 46.25 13.13
CA PHE A 198 6.63 45.07 13.38
C PHE A 198 6.43 44.80 14.88
N ASN A 199 7.43 45.11 15.71
CA ASN A 199 7.51 44.84 17.15
C ASN A 199 7.38 43.33 17.46
N PRO A 200 8.35 42.49 17.02
CA PRO A 200 8.22 41.02 17.04
C PRO A 200 8.11 40.41 18.44
N LYS A 201 8.78 41.01 19.43
CA LYS A 201 8.88 40.47 20.80
C LYS A 201 7.80 41.00 21.74
N ASP A 202 7.07 42.02 21.31
CA ASP A 202 6.04 42.65 22.13
C ASP A 202 4.84 41.69 22.27
N PRO A 203 4.23 41.63 23.47
CA PRO A 203 3.03 40.84 23.67
C PRO A 203 1.86 41.43 22.87
N LEU A 204 1.07 40.55 22.26
CA LEU A 204 -0.13 40.97 21.53
C LEU A 204 -1.29 41.14 22.51
N ASN A 205 -2.03 42.25 22.42
CA ASN A 205 -3.27 42.44 23.19
C ASN A 205 -4.49 41.86 22.46
N ARG A 206 -5.58 41.64 23.20
CA ARG A 206 -6.82 41.02 22.67
C ARG A 206 -7.46 41.81 21.53
N ALA A 207 -7.40 43.14 21.57
CA ALA A 207 -7.87 44.01 20.50
C ALA A 207 -7.08 43.80 19.20
N SER A 208 -5.75 43.80 19.29
CA SER A 208 -4.87 43.59 18.14
C SER A 208 -5.04 42.21 17.53
N MET A 209 -5.21 41.17 18.37
CA MET A 209 -5.50 39.82 17.87
C MET A 209 -6.83 39.79 17.12
N THR A 210 -7.89 40.38 17.67
CA THR A 210 -9.21 40.44 17.04
C THR A 210 -9.15 41.08 15.65
N SER A 211 -8.44 42.20 15.50
CA SER A 211 -8.27 42.84 14.19
C SER A 211 -7.36 42.06 13.24
N LEU A 212 -6.45 41.21 13.74
CA LEU A 212 -5.70 40.26 12.92
C LEU A 212 -6.60 39.13 12.41
N LEU A 213 -7.41 38.52 13.28
CA LEU A 213 -8.40 37.51 12.89
C LEU A 213 -9.36 38.04 11.84
N ARG A 214 -9.91 39.25 12.06
CA ARG A 214 -10.87 39.85 11.13
C ARG A 214 -10.29 39.96 9.72
N ARG A 215 -9.05 40.48 9.59
CA ARG A 215 -8.36 40.60 8.32
C ARG A 215 -7.99 39.26 7.70
N ALA A 216 -7.55 38.29 8.51
CA ALA A 216 -7.28 36.94 8.04
C ALA A 216 -8.53 36.28 7.48
N MET A 217 -9.67 36.37 8.18
CA MET A 217 -10.96 35.84 7.72
C MET A 217 -11.45 36.52 6.45
N ASP A 218 -11.34 37.85 6.35
CA ASP A 218 -11.70 38.59 5.14
C ASP A 218 -10.82 38.17 3.95
N PHE A 219 -9.52 38.02 4.17
CA PHE A 219 -8.60 37.53 3.15
C PHE A 219 -8.93 36.09 2.73
N MET A 220 -9.16 35.19 3.69
CA MET A 220 -9.56 33.81 3.38
C MET A 220 -10.85 33.76 2.58
N ALA A 221 -11.87 34.53 2.95
CA ALA A 221 -13.11 34.62 2.19
C ALA A 221 -12.89 35.18 0.79
N GLN A 222 -12.05 36.21 0.64
CA GLN A 222 -11.75 36.82 -0.65
C GLN A 222 -10.98 35.88 -1.59
N GLN A 223 -10.00 35.15 -1.06
CA GLN A 223 -9.18 34.20 -1.81
C GLN A 223 -9.81 32.81 -1.89
N GLY A 224 -10.98 32.60 -1.28
CA GLY A 224 -11.63 31.30 -1.20
C GLY A 224 -10.81 30.25 -0.45
N ILE A 225 -9.95 30.63 0.50
CA ILE A 225 -9.17 29.69 1.31
C ILE A 225 -10.13 28.91 2.21
N VAL A 226 -10.03 27.58 2.15
CA VAL A 226 -10.81 26.66 2.99
C VAL A 226 -9.86 25.74 3.72
N VAL A 227 -10.16 25.46 4.98
CA VAL A 227 -9.39 24.51 5.78
C VAL A 227 -9.68 23.11 5.28
N GLU A 228 -8.63 22.44 4.85
CA GLU A 228 -8.70 21.07 4.38
C GLU A 228 -8.44 20.10 5.53
N LEU A 229 -9.34 19.13 5.67
CA LEU A 229 -9.26 18.05 6.65
C LEU A 229 -9.49 16.72 5.96
N PRO A 230 -8.49 16.20 5.22
CA PRO A 230 -8.60 15.01 4.36
C PRO A 230 -9.32 13.85 5.03
N ASN A 231 -8.91 13.48 6.24
CA ASN A 231 -9.42 12.32 6.99
C ASN A 231 -10.88 12.44 7.42
N TYR A 232 -11.52 13.60 7.23
CA TYR A 232 -12.93 13.86 7.58
C TYR A 232 -13.81 14.07 6.35
N THR A 233 -13.29 13.75 5.16
CA THR A 233 -14.03 13.76 3.90
C THR A 233 -14.41 12.34 3.48
N SER A 234 -15.36 12.20 2.55
CA SER A 234 -15.89 10.90 2.11
C SER A 234 -16.06 10.78 0.59
N TYR A 235 -15.62 11.77 -0.19
CA TYR A 235 -15.71 11.73 -1.64
C TYR A 235 -14.61 10.83 -2.24
N ASP A 236 -14.87 10.33 -3.45
CA ASP A 236 -13.86 9.65 -4.25
C ASP A 236 -12.86 10.66 -4.83
N TRP A 237 -11.66 10.22 -5.15
CA TRP A 237 -10.60 11.12 -5.61
C TRP A 237 -9.63 10.42 -6.55
N VAL A 238 -8.91 11.22 -7.35
CA VAL A 238 -7.79 10.78 -8.18
C VAL A 238 -6.66 11.79 -8.03
N GLY A 239 -5.45 11.33 -7.73
CA GLY A 239 -4.26 12.17 -7.66
C GLY A 239 -3.16 11.67 -8.59
N GLY A 240 -2.42 12.59 -9.17
CA GLY A 240 -1.31 12.30 -10.06
C GLY A 240 -0.66 13.55 -10.61
N VAL A 241 0.45 13.37 -11.32
CA VAL A 241 1.11 14.45 -12.06
C VAL A 241 0.29 14.75 -13.31
N ILE A 242 -0.07 16.02 -13.52
CA ILE A 242 -0.75 16.45 -14.74
C ILE A 242 0.17 16.17 -15.92
N THR A 243 -0.31 15.39 -16.89
CA THR A 243 0.41 15.15 -18.15
C THR A 243 -0.25 15.85 -19.32
N ASN A 244 -1.57 16.07 -19.25
CA ASN A 244 -2.30 16.76 -20.30
C ASN A 244 -3.56 17.47 -19.74
N VAL A 245 -3.88 18.62 -20.33
CA VAL A 245 -5.14 19.34 -20.12
C VAL A 245 -5.75 19.61 -21.49
N ASN A 246 -6.89 19.00 -21.77
CA ASN A 246 -7.55 19.11 -23.06
C ASN A 246 -8.98 19.63 -22.91
N VAL A 247 -9.47 20.40 -23.88
CA VAL A 247 -10.87 20.81 -23.95
C VAL A 247 -11.53 20.01 -25.07
N THR A 248 -12.56 19.24 -24.73
CA THR A 248 -13.29 18.43 -25.71
C THR A 248 -14.08 19.31 -26.67
N SER A 249 -14.57 18.73 -27.76
CA SER A 249 -15.48 19.40 -28.70
C SER A 249 -16.80 19.87 -28.05
N SER A 250 -17.19 19.27 -26.92
CA SER A 250 -18.35 19.70 -26.12
C SER A 250 -18.03 20.83 -25.15
N GLY A 251 -16.79 21.33 -25.13
CA GLY A 251 -16.32 22.38 -24.21
C GLY A 251 -15.99 21.89 -22.80
N ALA A 252 -15.95 20.59 -22.55
CA ALA A 252 -15.60 20.04 -21.25
C ALA A 252 -14.07 19.91 -21.12
N THR A 253 -13.51 20.28 -19.97
CA THR A 253 -12.08 20.10 -19.71
C THR A 253 -11.80 18.68 -19.21
N GLN A 254 -10.87 18.00 -19.86
CA GLN A 254 -10.29 16.72 -19.47
C GLN A 254 -8.90 16.94 -18.89
N LEU A 255 -8.67 16.35 -17.72
CA LEU A 255 -7.40 16.37 -17.01
C LEU A 255 -6.83 14.94 -16.99
N THR A 256 -5.68 14.74 -17.61
CA THR A 256 -4.96 13.46 -17.55
C THR A 256 -3.89 13.53 -16.47
N LEU A 257 -3.99 12.61 -15.52
CA LEU A 257 -3.14 12.48 -14.34
C LEU A 257 -2.36 11.17 -14.42
N GLU A 258 -1.04 11.26 -14.40
CA GLU A 258 -0.18 10.09 -14.20
C GLU A 258 -0.06 9.82 -12.70
N THR A 259 -0.70 8.77 -12.22
CA THR A 259 -0.62 8.37 -10.81
C THR A 259 0.79 7.84 -10.50
N VAL A 260 1.19 7.83 -9.23
CA VAL A 260 2.57 7.43 -8.87
C VAL A 260 2.81 5.93 -9.13
N PHE A 261 1.79 5.09 -8.92
CA PHE A 261 1.92 3.63 -9.00
C PHE A 261 0.95 2.93 -9.96
N SER A 262 -0.19 3.56 -10.30
CA SER A 262 -1.33 2.90 -10.97
C SER A 262 -1.51 3.34 -12.43
N GLY A 263 -0.50 3.98 -13.01
CA GLY A 263 -0.50 4.49 -14.39
C GLY A 263 -1.41 5.71 -14.61
N SER A 264 -1.76 5.93 -15.87
CA SER A 264 -2.52 7.12 -16.30
C SER A 264 -4.03 7.00 -16.01
N LYS A 265 -4.63 8.09 -15.51
CA LYS A 265 -6.07 8.25 -15.29
C LYS A 265 -6.53 9.57 -15.91
N THR A 266 -7.69 9.57 -16.56
CA THR A 266 -8.30 10.80 -17.08
C THR A 266 -9.58 11.10 -16.32
N VAL A 267 -9.71 12.34 -15.85
CA VAL A 267 -10.90 12.86 -15.18
C VAL A 267 -11.50 14.00 -15.99
N ILE A 268 -12.83 14.10 -16.00
CA ILE A 268 -13.56 15.20 -16.63
C ILE A 268 -13.93 16.20 -15.55
N LEU A 269 -13.60 17.48 -15.77
CA LEU A 269 -13.97 18.55 -14.83
C LEU A 269 -15.46 18.88 -14.95
N SER A 270 -16.13 19.08 -13.82
CA SER A 270 -17.50 19.58 -13.83
C SER A 270 -17.55 21.02 -14.33
N SER A 271 -18.72 21.46 -14.81
CA SER A 271 -18.92 22.84 -15.28
C SER A 271 -18.74 23.90 -14.18
N ASN A 272 -18.86 23.49 -12.92
CA ASN A 272 -18.69 24.33 -11.72
C ASN A 272 -17.47 23.92 -10.89
N VAL A 273 -16.46 23.29 -11.51
CA VAL A 273 -15.24 22.85 -10.82
C VAL A 273 -14.61 24.03 -10.08
N THR A 274 -14.19 23.81 -8.84
CA THR A 274 -13.35 24.77 -8.12
C THR A 274 -11.91 24.32 -8.16
N ILE A 275 -11.00 25.19 -8.61
CA ILE A 275 -9.58 24.90 -8.71
C ILE A 275 -8.87 25.67 -7.60
N TYR A 276 -7.90 25.03 -6.95
CA TYR A 276 -7.05 25.62 -5.93
C TYR A 276 -5.59 25.49 -6.30
N GLU A 277 -4.83 26.57 -6.11
CA GLU A 277 -3.37 26.62 -6.17
C GLU A 277 -2.89 27.18 -4.82
N SER A 278 -2.03 26.43 -4.12
CA SER A 278 -1.54 26.83 -2.79
C SER A 278 -2.67 27.18 -1.79
N ASN A 279 -3.73 26.37 -1.80
CA ASN A 279 -4.95 26.53 -1.01
C ASN A 279 -5.78 27.82 -1.28
N MET A 280 -5.45 28.58 -2.32
CA MET A 280 -6.24 29.73 -2.78
C MET A 280 -7.00 29.38 -4.05
N ARG A 281 -8.19 29.94 -4.21
CA ARG A 281 -9.02 29.72 -5.41
C ARG A 281 -8.33 30.27 -6.64
N SER A 282 -8.27 29.45 -7.69
CA SER A 282 -7.63 29.76 -8.96
C SER A 282 -8.54 29.38 -10.14
N ASP A 283 -8.01 29.46 -11.35
CA ASP A 283 -8.70 29.12 -12.59
C ASP A 283 -7.96 27.99 -13.34
N GLY A 284 -8.43 27.69 -14.56
CA GLY A 284 -7.86 26.63 -15.39
C GLY A 284 -6.37 26.82 -15.72
N THR A 285 -5.81 28.03 -15.59
CA THR A 285 -4.39 28.29 -15.86
C THR A 285 -3.46 27.67 -14.82
N ALA A 286 -3.96 27.31 -13.63
CA ALA A 286 -3.20 26.57 -12.63
C ALA A 286 -2.95 25.10 -13.01
N LEU A 287 -3.75 24.55 -13.93
CA LEU A 287 -3.63 23.16 -14.37
C LEU A 287 -2.51 23.03 -15.41
N LYS A 288 -1.26 22.94 -14.94
CA LYS A 288 -0.08 22.86 -15.81
C LYS A 288 0.53 21.46 -15.79
N PRO A 289 0.92 20.91 -16.95
CA PRO A 289 1.68 19.67 -16.99
C PRO A 289 2.95 19.74 -16.13
N GLY A 290 3.27 18.64 -15.46
CA GLY A 290 4.40 18.53 -14.52
C GLY A 290 4.05 18.80 -13.06
N LEU A 291 2.90 19.43 -12.78
CA LEU A 291 2.43 19.65 -11.40
C LEU A 291 1.59 18.47 -10.92
N TYR A 292 1.76 18.08 -9.66
CA TYR A 292 0.85 17.18 -8.97
C TYR A 292 -0.49 17.88 -8.76
N ALA A 293 -1.57 17.16 -9.03
CA ALA A 293 -2.91 17.60 -8.72
C ALA A 293 -3.75 16.46 -8.16
N ARG A 294 -4.67 16.83 -7.27
CA ARG A 294 -5.69 15.96 -6.73
C ARG A 294 -7.07 16.45 -7.17
N ALA A 295 -7.81 15.59 -7.85
CA ALA A 295 -9.17 15.81 -8.29
C ALA A 295 -10.15 15.07 -7.37
N ASN A 296 -11.08 15.80 -6.75
CA ASN A 296 -12.14 15.24 -5.93
C ASN A 296 -13.38 15.02 -6.81
N LEU A 297 -13.92 13.80 -6.80
CA LEU A 297 -15.00 13.38 -7.67
C LEU A 297 -16.36 13.52 -6.96
N ASN A 298 -17.37 13.96 -7.70
CA ASN A 298 -18.75 13.92 -7.25
C ASN A 298 -19.37 12.54 -7.51
N GLY A 299 -20.62 12.33 -7.09
CA GLY A 299 -21.33 11.05 -7.27
C GLY A 299 -21.59 10.64 -8.74
N SER A 300 -21.26 11.49 -9.71
CA SER A 300 -21.29 11.16 -11.14
C SER A 300 -19.90 10.88 -11.72
N GLY A 301 -18.86 10.84 -10.88
CA GLY A 301 -17.46 10.62 -11.30
C GLY A 301 -16.79 11.83 -11.95
N LEU A 302 -17.42 13.02 -11.94
CA LEU A 302 -16.82 14.25 -12.45
C LEU A 302 -16.05 14.97 -11.35
N ALA A 303 -14.93 15.59 -11.69
CA ALA A 303 -14.15 16.36 -10.73
C ALA A 303 -14.87 17.68 -10.38
N SER A 304 -15.37 17.80 -9.15
CA SER A 304 -15.99 19.03 -8.63
C SER A 304 -14.97 19.97 -8.00
N GLU A 305 -13.80 19.46 -7.63
CA GLU A 305 -12.69 20.24 -7.09
C GLU A 305 -11.36 19.68 -7.59
N VAL A 306 -10.40 20.56 -7.88
CA VAL A 306 -9.01 20.19 -8.19
C VAL A 306 -8.06 21.03 -7.34
N ARG A 307 -7.15 20.38 -6.62
CA ARG A 307 -6.09 21.03 -5.82
C ARG A 307 -4.74 20.74 -6.44
N VAL A 308 -4.00 21.80 -6.77
CA VAL A 308 -2.66 21.73 -7.36
C VAL A 308 -1.62 21.86 -6.25
N GLY A 309 -0.81 20.81 -6.08
CA GLY A 309 0.22 20.68 -5.03
C GLY A 309 1.62 21.11 -5.48
N GLY A 310 1.84 21.37 -6.77
CA GLY A 310 3.16 21.68 -7.32
C GLY A 310 3.94 20.44 -7.75
N GLU A 311 5.23 20.59 -8.07
CA GLU A 311 6.07 19.45 -8.50
C GLU A 311 6.25 18.42 -7.38
N LEU A 312 6.38 17.14 -7.76
CA LEU A 312 6.70 16.08 -6.79
C LEU A 312 8.22 15.96 -6.60
N GLU A 313 8.66 16.06 -5.36
CA GLU A 313 9.99 15.67 -4.92
C GLU A 313 10.00 14.23 -4.40
N ARG A 314 11.10 13.52 -4.61
CA ARG A 314 11.31 12.18 -4.05
C ARG A 314 12.32 12.21 -2.92
N PHE A 315 11.92 11.64 -1.78
CA PHE A 315 12.80 11.43 -0.63
C PHE A 315 12.89 9.94 -0.32
N SER A 316 14.09 9.37 -0.45
CA SER A 316 14.35 7.95 -0.19
C SER A 316 15.30 7.77 0.98
N GLY A 317 15.03 6.78 1.81
CA GLY A 317 15.87 6.44 2.96
C GLY A 317 15.30 5.27 3.78
N THR A 318 15.84 5.09 4.98
CA THR A 318 15.42 4.05 5.91
C THR A 318 14.20 4.50 6.71
N VAL A 319 13.24 3.60 6.93
CA VAL A 319 12.10 3.87 7.82
C VAL A 319 12.59 3.89 9.27
N SER A 320 12.53 5.05 9.93
CA SER A 320 12.96 5.22 11.31
C SER A 320 11.79 5.36 12.30
N ALA A 321 10.61 5.74 11.82
CA ALA A 321 9.36 5.65 12.58
C ALA A 321 8.18 5.52 11.61
N LEU A 322 7.14 4.80 12.03
CA LEU A 322 5.90 4.65 11.26
C LEU A 322 4.72 4.58 12.23
N SER A 323 3.66 5.32 11.91
CA SER A 323 2.33 5.18 12.53
C SER A 323 1.26 5.25 11.44
N ASP A 324 0.00 5.14 11.84
CA ASP A 324 -1.18 5.35 10.99
C ASP A 324 -1.30 6.78 10.41
N GLN A 325 -0.58 7.75 10.97
CA GLN A 325 -0.70 9.18 10.66
C GLN A 325 0.56 9.79 10.05
N LYS A 326 1.73 9.15 10.23
CA LYS A 326 3.00 9.70 9.73
C LYS A 326 4.05 8.63 9.51
N ILE A 327 4.95 8.91 8.57
CA ILE A 327 6.17 8.15 8.35
C ILE A 327 7.39 9.05 8.51
N THR A 328 8.39 8.57 9.24
CA THR A 328 9.69 9.23 9.34
C THR A 328 10.72 8.42 8.57
N VAL A 329 11.34 9.07 7.58
CA VAL A 329 12.38 8.49 6.74
C VAL A 329 13.69 9.21 7.01
N THR A 330 14.77 8.44 7.16
CA THR A 330 16.11 8.96 7.43
C THR A 330 17.03 8.66 6.25
N SER A 331 17.70 9.70 5.74
CA SER A 331 18.64 9.60 4.63
C SER A 331 19.87 10.47 4.90
N GLY A 332 21.07 9.89 4.84
CA GLY A 332 22.31 10.62 5.15
C GLY A 332 22.36 11.23 6.57
N GLY A 333 21.68 10.62 7.55
CA GLY A 333 21.56 11.13 8.92
C GLY A 333 20.53 12.24 9.12
N VAL A 334 19.84 12.67 8.07
CA VAL A 334 18.75 13.64 8.14
C VAL A 334 17.41 12.90 8.15
N SER A 335 16.64 13.07 9.22
CA SER A 335 15.29 12.54 9.32
C SER A 335 14.26 13.57 8.84
N ARG A 336 13.32 13.13 8.01
CA ARG A 336 12.13 13.89 7.62
C ARG A 336 10.89 13.09 7.97
N THR A 337 9.89 13.78 8.51
CA THR A 337 8.60 13.20 8.88
C THR A 337 7.54 13.73 7.94
N PHE A 338 6.80 12.81 7.32
CA PHE A 338 5.72 13.11 6.38
C PHE A 338 4.39 12.67 6.99
N PRO A 339 3.41 13.58 7.13
CA PRO A 339 2.06 13.19 7.52
C PRO A 339 1.42 12.37 6.38
N MET A 340 0.56 11.43 6.77
CA MET A 340 -0.22 10.59 5.88
C MET A 340 -1.70 10.85 6.10
N ASP A 341 -2.46 10.79 5.01
CA ASP A 341 -3.91 10.94 5.05
C ASP A 341 -4.57 10.01 4.02
N ARG A 342 -5.91 10.06 3.93
CA ARG A 342 -6.67 9.24 2.97
C ARG A 342 -6.30 9.44 1.49
N PHE A 343 -5.52 10.46 1.16
CA PHE A 343 -5.03 10.77 -0.18
C PHE A 343 -3.59 10.29 -0.42
N THR A 344 -2.93 9.71 0.58
CA THR A 344 -1.62 9.09 0.41
C THR A 344 -1.76 7.73 -0.26
N GLN A 345 -1.17 7.57 -1.45
CA GLN A 345 -1.04 6.25 -2.08
C GLN A 345 0.09 5.46 -1.42
N VAL A 346 -0.18 4.22 -1.03
CA VAL A 346 0.80 3.32 -0.41
C VAL A 346 1.06 2.15 -1.34
N LYS A 347 2.33 1.84 -1.56
CA LYS A 347 2.76 0.62 -2.23
C LYS A 347 3.59 -0.24 -1.29
N VAL A 348 3.22 -1.51 -1.17
CA VAL A 348 3.94 -2.54 -0.43
C VAL A 348 4.06 -3.77 -1.32
N GLY A 349 5.28 -4.14 -1.71
CA GLY A 349 5.50 -5.19 -2.69
C GLY A 349 4.79 -4.88 -4.01
N SER A 350 3.94 -5.80 -4.49
CA SER A 350 3.12 -5.63 -5.70
C SER A 350 1.79 -4.91 -5.46
N LYS A 351 1.36 -4.75 -4.19
CA LYS A 351 0.06 -4.16 -3.85
C LYS A 351 0.16 -2.63 -3.80
N VAL A 352 -0.85 -1.97 -4.34
CA VAL A 352 -1.04 -0.51 -4.30
C VAL A 352 -2.42 -0.24 -3.70
N GLY A 353 -2.48 0.64 -2.70
CA GLY A 353 -3.70 1.02 -1.98
C GLY A 353 -3.54 2.37 -1.28
N GLY A 354 -4.37 2.63 -0.28
CA GLY A 354 -4.21 3.75 0.65
C GLY A 354 -3.49 3.34 1.93
N VAL A 355 -3.59 4.19 2.96
CA VAL A 355 -2.97 3.98 4.28
C VAL A 355 -3.45 2.71 4.99
N GLU A 356 -4.59 2.14 4.61
CA GLU A 356 -5.09 0.85 5.09
C GLU A 356 -4.20 -0.34 4.71
N LEU A 357 -3.31 -0.18 3.72
CA LEU A 357 -2.32 -1.20 3.34
C LEU A 357 -1.15 -1.30 4.35
N LEU A 358 -1.00 -0.32 5.25
CA LEU A 358 0.11 -0.27 6.20
C LEU A 358 -0.06 -1.32 7.31
N ASP A 359 0.94 -2.19 7.45
CA ASP A 359 1.10 -3.02 8.64
C ASP A 359 2.20 -2.42 9.52
N LEU A 360 1.79 -1.78 10.62
CA LEU A 360 2.71 -1.10 11.54
C LEU A 360 3.73 -2.04 12.19
N ASN A 361 3.48 -3.35 12.16
CA ASN A 361 4.36 -4.39 12.69
C ASN A 361 5.14 -5.12 11.58
N ALA A 362 5.05 -4.67 10.32
CA ALA A 362 5.74 -5.28 9.20
C ALA A 362 7.27 -5.22 9.33
N GLY A 363 7.80 -4.22 10.02
CA GLY A 363 9.25 -3.97 10.09
C GLY A 363 9.83 -3.49 8.76
N TYR A 364 9.10 -2.63 8.03
CA TYR A 364 9.61 -2.01 6.80
C TYR A 364 10.97 -1.37 7.04
N THR A 365 11.90 -1.56 6.10
CA THR A 365 13.29 -1.10 6.27
C THR A 365 13.60 0.12 5.41
N GLY A 366 12.91 0.27 4.27
CA GLY A 366 13.11 1.37 3.33
C GLY A 366 11.80 1.99 2.90
N ALA A 367 11.88 3.27 2.52
CA ALA A 367 10.77 4.01 1.94
C ALA A 367 11.24 4.96 0.83
N VAL A 368 10.37 5.16 -0.16
CA VAL A 368 10.46 6.24 -1.14
C VAL A 368 9.19 7.07 -1.04
N CYS A 369 9.31 8.27 -0.47
CA CYS A 369 8.24 9.24 -0.32
C CYS A 369 8.21 10.18 -1.52
N SER A 370 7.04 10.34 -2.15
CA SER A 370 6.78 11.36 -3.17
C SER A 370 5.93 12.47 -2.55
N VAL A 371 6.49 13.67 -2.48
CA VAL A 371 5.96 14.79 -1.71
C VAL A 371 5.75 15.97 -2.64
N ASP A 372 4.58 16.63 -2.56
CA ASP A 372 4.32 17.82 -3.36
C ASP A 372 5.05 19.06 -2.80
N ALA A 373 5.03 20.16 -3.54
CA ALA A 373 5.67 21.42 -3.11
C ALA A 373 4.99 22.08 -1.90
N LEU A 374 3.81 21.60 -1.50
CA LEU A 374 3.11 22.02 -0.28
C LEU A 374 3.44 21.11 0.92
N GLY A 375 4.31 20.10 0.75
CA GLY A 375 4.72 19.18 1.79
C GLY A 375 3.76 18.02 2.04
N HIS A 376 2.73 17.84 1.19
CA HIS A 376 1.82 16.70 1.31
C HIS A 376 2.44 15.43 0.72
N LEU A 377 2.29 14.32 1.43
CA LEU A 377 2.74 13.02 0.96
C LEU A 377 1.74 12.45 -0.05
N ALA A 378 2.01 12.64 -1.34
CA ALA A 378 1.20 12.09 -2.41
C ALA A 378 1.27 10.55 -2.45
N ALA A 379 2.46 9.99 -2.24
CA ALA A 379 2.65 8.55 -2.28
C ALA A 379 3.87 8.09 -1.48
N VAL A 380 3.84 6.83 -1.01
CA VAL A 380 4.97 6.16 -0.38
C VAL A 380 5.08 4.72 -0.88
N GLU A 381 6.27 4.33 -1.33
CA GLU A 381 6.64 2.94 -1.60
C GLU A 381 7.48 2.42 -0.44
N LEU A 382 7.04 1.32 0.18
CA LEU A 382 7.72 0.67 1.30
C LEU A 382 8.41 -0.61 0.84
N THR A 383 9.64 -0.82 1.31
CA THR A 383 10.47 -1.99 0.98
C THR A 383 10.93 -2.71 2.24
N GLY A 384 11.25 -4.00 2.10
CA GLY A 384 11.54 -4.88 3.22
C GLY A 384 10.34 -5.11 4.12
N GLY A 385 10.61 -5.70 5.29
CA GLY A 385 9.59 -6.10 6.23
C GLY A 385 8.73 -7.25 5.70
N THR A 386 7.56 -7.43 6.31
CA THR A 386 6.67 -8.55 6.03
C THR A 386 5.21 -8.12 5.96
N ARG A 387 4.39 -8.87 5.23
CA ARG A 387 2.92 -8.77 5.28
C ARG A 387 2.34 -9.95 6.04
N GLN A 388 1.10 -9.78 6.51
CA GLN A 388 0.32 -10.88 7.06
C GLN A 388 -0.54 -11.53 6.00
N GLU A 389 -0.58 -12.86 6.03
CA GLU A 389 -1.62 -13.67 5.40
C GLU A 389 -2.24 -14.53 6.50
N THR A 390 -3.55 -14.70 6.48
CA THR A 390 -4.26 -15.44 7.54
C THR A 390 -5.25 -16.44 6.98
N GLY A 391 -5.55 -17.46 7.77
CA GLY A 391 -6.54 -18.48 7.40
C GLY A 391 -6.52 -19.66 8.35
N LEU A 392 -7.42 -20.60 8.13
CA LEU A 392 -7.47 -21.86 8.86
C LEU A 392 -6.53 -22.86 8.21
N LEU A 393 -5.72 -23.54 9.02
CA LEU A 393 -4.81 -24.57 8.52
C LEU A 393 -5.59 -25.74 7.92
N SER A 394 -5.51 -25.97 6.61
CA SER A 394 -6.23 -27.06 5.95
C SER A 394 -5.35 -28.28 5.68
N SER A 395 -4.04 -28.10 5.54
CA SER A 395 -3.09 -29.21 5.43
C SER A 395 -1.70 -28.83 5.93
N VAL A 396 -0.95 -29.85 6.37
CA VAL A 396 0.45 -29.74 6.79
C VAL A 396 1.22 -30.92 6.19
N GLU A 397 2.22 -30.60 5.38
CA GLU A 397 3.20 -31.54 4.83
C GLU A 397 4.56 -31.19 5.42
N ILE A 398 5.14 -32.08 6.24
CA ILE A 398 6.45 -31.85 6.83
C ILE A 398 7.51 -32.54 5.97
N GLY A 399 8.43 -31.75 5.42
CA GLY A 399 9.56 -32.21 4.63
C GLY A 399 10.78 -32.60 5.49
N VAL A 400 11.86 -32.98 4.81
CA VAL A 400 13.13 -33.37 5.45
C VAL A 400 13.82 -32.12 6.02
N LEU A 401 14.57 -32.24 7.12
CA LEU A 401 15.35 -31.15 7.74
C LEU A 401 14.52 -29.92 8.21
N GLY A 402 13.22 -30.07 8.40
CA GLY A 402 12.37 -29.02 9.01
C GLY A 402 11.75 -28.03 8.02
N SER A 403 12.06 -28.12 6.72
CA SER A 403 11.22 -27.48 5.70
C SER A 403 9.85 -28.15 5.64
N GLY A 404 8.81 -27.41 5.32
CA GLY A 404 7.47 -27.95 5.20
C GLY A 404 6.65 -27.19 4.16
N ARG A 405 5.41 -27.61 4.00
CA ARG A 405 4.42 -26.95 3.16
C ARG A 405 3.10 -27.00 3.88
N ILE A 406 2.41 -25.87 3.91
CA ILE A 406 1.08 -25.78 4.50
C ILE A 406 0.10 -25.24 3.47
N GLN A 407 -1.17 -25.44 3.77
CA GLN A 407 -2.24 -24.81 3.05
C GLN A 407 -3.15 -24.10 4.06
N LEU A 408 -3.48 -22.85 3.77
CA LEU A 408 -4.43 -22.06 4.55
C LEU A 408 -5.70 -21.85 3.75
N SER A 409 -6.83 -22.09 4.40
CA SER A 409 -8.17 -21.74 3.91
C SER A 409 -8.54 -20.38 4.47
N GLY A 410 -8.71 -19.38 3.60
CA GLY A 410 -9.16 -18.05 3.98
C GLY A 410 -10.57 -18.05 4.60
N MET A 411 -11.01 -16.91 5.11
CA MET A 411 -12.37 -16.78 5.66
C MET A 411 -13.45 -16.98 4.60
N ASP A 412 -13.12 -16.72 3.34
CA ASP A 412 -13.87 -16.98 2.11
C ASP A 412 -13.82 -18.44 1.65
N GLY A 413 -12.98 -19.26 2.29
CA GLY A 413 -12.75 -20.66 1.92
C GLY A 413 -11.79 -20.87 0.75
N VAL A 414 -11.17 -19.80 0.23
CA VAL A 414 -10.13 -19.90 -0.80
C VAL A 414 -8.87 -20.46 -0.15
N LYS A 415 -8.31 -21.50 -0.75
CA LYS A 415 -7.13 -22.19 -0.22
C LYS A 415 -5.86 -21.72 -0.92
N ASN A 416 -4.87 -21.27 -0.14
CA ASN A 416 -3.55 -20.88 -0.62
C ASN A 416 -2.48 -21.77 0.00
N ARG A 417 -1.49 -22.16 -0.81
CA ARG A 417 -0.40 -23.06 -0.41
C ARG A 417 0.87 -22.25 -0.22
N TYR A 418 1.61 -22.58 0.84
CA TYR A 418 2.82 -21.86 1.21
C TYR A 418 3.94 -22.86 1.51
N ASP A 419 5.10 -22.61 0.91
CA ASP A 419 6.34 -23.29 1.28
C ASP A 419 6.91 -22.65 2.54
N ILE A 420 7.19 -23.49 3.54
CA ILE A 420 7.72 -23.09 4.85
C ILE A 420 9.20 -23.45 4.88
N PRO A 421 10.11 -22.46 4.77
CA PRO A 421 11.53 -22.73 4.84
C PRO A 421 11.93 -23.18 6.25
N SER A 422 13.02 -23.94 6.36
CA SER A 422 13.46 -24.56 7.63
C SER A 422 13.83 -23.57 8.74
N ASP A 423 14.08 -22.31 8.38
CA ASP A 423 14.40 -21.21 9.27
C ASP A 423 13.22 -20.27 9.57
N ALA A 424 12.02 -20.56 9.05
CA ALA A 424 10.82 -19.83 9.43
C ALA A 424 10.55 -20.02 10.93
N VAL A 425 10.25 -18.91 11.62
CA VAL A 425 9.92 -18.95 13.05
C VAL A 425 8.51 -19.50 13.23
N ILE A 426 8.36 -20.64 13.93
CA ILE A 426 7.07 -21.26 14.20
C ILE A 426 6.70 -21.06 15.67
N THR A 427 5.54 -20.45 15.91
CA THR A 427 4.97 -20.29 17.25
C THR A 427 3.58 -20.90 17.34
N VAL A 428 3.23 -21.45 18.51
CA VAL A 428 1.90 -21.93 18.85
C VAL A 428 1.47 -21.21 20.13
N ASN A 429 0.38 -20.44 20.07
CA ASN A 429 -0.10 -19.59 21.17
C ASN A 429 1.02 -18.70 21.76
N GLY A 430 1.88 -18.16 20.90
CA GLY A 430 3.00 -17.27 21.28
C GLY A 430 4.27 -17.96 21.80
N ALA A 431 4.28 -19.28 21.98
CA ALA A 431 5.48 -20.04 22.37
C ALA A 431 6.13 -20.73 21.16
N SER A 432 7.46 -20.92 21.18
CA SER A 432 8.16 -21.68 20.13
C SER A 432 7.55 -23.06 19.96
N GLY A 433 7.22 -23.45 18.73
CA GLY A 433 6.49 -24.67 18.44
C GLY A 433 6.89 -25.34 17.12
N LYS A 434 6.08 -26.31 16.70
CA LYS A 434 6.20 -27.02 15.42
C LYS A 434 4.83 -27.14 14.78
N LEU A 435 4.82 -27.22 13.45
CA LEU A 435 3.62 -27.54 12.68
C LEU A 435 3.33 -29.04 12.76
N THR A 436 2.07 -29.40 12.99
CA THR A 436 1.61 -30.80 13.05
C THR A 436 0.23 -30.93 12.40
N THR A 437 -0.12 -32.15 11.95
CA THR A 437 -1.46 -32.43 11.38
C THR A 437 -2.58 -32.29 12.39
N SER A 438 -2.29 -32.32 13.70
CA SER A 438 -3.29 -32.08 14.75
C SER A 438 -3.77 -30.63 14.83
N GLN A 439 -3.07 -29.71 14.17
CA GLN A 439 -3.43 -28.29 14.11
C GLN A 439 -4.33 -27.95 12.91
N VAL A 440 -4.70 -28.94 12.08
CA VAL A 440 -5.63 -28.72 10.98
C VAL A 440 -6.98 -28.24 11.55
N GLY A 441 -7.44 -27.08 11.08
CA GLY A 441 -8.60 -26.36 11.59
C GLY A 441 -8.25 -25.16 12.48
N ASP A 442 -7.03 -25.07 13.00
CA ASP A 442 -6.58 -23.96 13.83
C ASP A 442 -6.32 -22.70 12.98
N TYR A 443 -6.48 -21.53 13.59
CA TYR A 443 -6.23 -20.26 12.92
C TYR A 443 -4.74 -19.98 12.84
N VAL A 444 -4.27 -19.61 11.66
CA VAL A 444 -2.86 -19.37 11.37
C VAL A 444 -2.67 -17.96 10.83
N THR A 445 -1.64 -17.30 11.33
CA THR A 445 -1.11 -16.04 10.79
C THR A 445 0.29 -16.28 10.27
N LEU A 446 0.51 -16.02 8.98
CA LEU A 446 1.83 -16.03 8.36
C LEU A 446 2.41 -14.63 8.34
N ARG A 447 3.73 -14.54 8.44
CA ARG A 447 4.51 -13.38 8.00
C ARG A 447 5.25 -13.75 6.74
N ILE A 448 5.01 -13.00 5.67
CA ILE A 448 5.60 -13.23 4.36
C ILE A 448 6.43 -12.02 3.98
N SER A 449 7.65 -12.25 3.50
CA SER A 449 8.53 -11.20 2.97
C SER A 449 7.79 -10.34 1.94
N ASN A 450 7.92 -9.02 2.07
CA ASN A 450 7.46 -8.11 1.02
C ASN A 450 8.47 -8.00 -0.13
N ASP A 451 9.67 -8.55 0.05
CA ASP A 451 10.70 -8.58 -0.97
C ASP A 451 10.47 -9.77 -1.94
N GLY A 452 11.10 -9.72 -3.12
CA GLY A 452 10.70 -10.46 -4.32
C GLY A 452 10.75 -12.00 -4.29
N ASP A 453 11.03 -12.63 -3.14
CA ASP A 453 10.96 -14.08 -2.97
C ASP A 453 9.64 -14.56 -2.33
N GLU A 454 8.78 -13.63 -1.87
CA GLU A 454 7.52 -13.91 -1.14
C GLU A 454 7.68 -15.01 -0.08
N ARG A 455 8.85 -15.03 0.57
CA ARG A 455 9.23 -16.12 1.44
C ARG A 455 8.54 -16.00 2.79
N VAL A 456 7.99 -17.11 3.29
CA VAL A 456 7.43 -17.16 4.65
C VAL A 456 8.55 -17.05 5.68
N THR A 457 8.47 -16.06 6.55
CA THR A 457 9.45 -15.79 7.62
C THR A 457 8.96 -16.23 8.99
N ALA A 458 7.65 -16.25 9.23
CA ALA A 458 7.06 -16.77 10.46
C ALA A 458 5.67 -17.37 10.26
N VAL A 459 5.33 -18.31 11.14
CA VAL A 459 4.03 -18.98 11.23
C VAL A 459 3.57 -18.95 12.68
N ASN A 460 2.42 -18.35 12.95
CA ASN A 460 1.80 -18.37 14.27
C ASN A 460 0.48 -19.14 14.21
N VAL A 461 0.36 -20.19 15.02
CA VAL A 461 -0.83 -21.02 15.18
C VAL A 461 -1.55 -20.64 16.48
N ASP A 462 -2.82 -20.24 16.36
CA ASP A 462 -3.73 -20.00 17.49
C ASP A 462 -4.68 -21.20 17.64
N THR A 463 -4.45 -21.99 18.68
CA THR A 463 -5.28 -23.18 19.01
C THR A 463 -6.36 -22.86 20.04
N THR A 464 -6.47 -21.60 20.47
CA THR A 464 -7.45 -21.16 21.49
C THR A 464 -8.77 -20.76 20.87
N GLN A 465 -8.74 -20.38 19.59
CA GLN A 465 -9.91 -20.00 18.81
C GLN A 465 -10.42 -21.22 18.03
N GLN A 466 -11.74 -21.39 18.02
CA GLN A 466 -12.38 -22.45 17.26
C GLN A 466 -13.12 -21.85 16.07
N TYR A 467 -12.90 -22.43 14.89
CA TYR A 467 -13.55 -22.02 13.67
C TYR A 467 -14.24 -23.18 12.97
N ILE A 468 -15.33 -22.88 12.28
CA ILE A 468 -16.06 -23.84 11.45
C ILE A 468 -16.32 -23.22 10.09
N GLN A 469 -15.83 -23.87 9.03
CA GLN A 469 -16.21 -23.56 7.65
C GLN A 469 -17.40 -24.43 7.26
N ALA A 470 -18.51 -23.79 6.89
CA ALA A 470 -19.80 -24.43 6.78
C ALA A 470 -20.67 -23.86 5.66
N SER A 471 -21.72 -24.60 5.29
CA SER A 471 -22.84 -24.06 4.51
C SER A 471 -24.01 -23.71 5.44
N ILE A 472 -24.59 -22.53 5.28
CA ILE A 472 -25.74 -22.10 6.08
C ILE A 472 -26.98 -22.89 5.68
N LYS A 473 -27.61 -23.60 6.63
CA LYS A 473 -28.89 -24.30 6.43
C LYS A 473 -30.09 -23.45 6.82
N GLY A 474 -29.92 -22.54 7.77
CA GLY A 474 -30.93 -21.55 8.15
C GLY A 474 -30.52 -20.73 9.37
N VAL A 475 -31.12 -19.56 9.51
CA VAL A 475 -30.95 -18.66 10.65
C VAL A 475 -32.32 -18.43 11.30
N THR A 476 -32.40 -18.58 12.62
CA THR A 476 -33.62 -18.34 13.41
C THR A 476 -33.43 -17.09 14.25
N THR A 477 -34.05 -15.99 13.82
CA THR A 477 -33.98 -14.67 14.49
C THR A 477 -35.23 -14.36 15.33
N SER A 478 -36.30 -15.13 15.16
CA SER A 478 -37.57 -14.95 15.90
C SER A 478 -37.54 -15.44 17.35
N GLN A 479 -36.44 -16.09 17.76
CA GLN A 479 -36.23 -16.60 19.12
C GLN A 479 -35.02 -15.91 19.75
N SER A 480 -35.08 -15.72 21.07
CA SER A 480 -33.95 -15.22 21.86
C SER A 480 -33.40 -16.35 22.75
N PRO A 481 -32.09 -16.67 22.68
CA PRO A 481 -31.12 -16.09 21.77
C PRO A 481 -31.28 -16.61 20.33
N SER A 482 -30.85 -15.82 19.35
CA SER A 482 -30.92 -16.20 17.93
C SER A 482 -29.97 -17.37 17.64
N LYS A 483 -30.31 -18.18 16.64
CA LYS A 483 -29.57 -19.41 16.33
C LYS A 483 -29.23 -19.51 14.85
N ILE A 484 -28.11 -20.15 14.54
CA ILE A 484 -27.71 -20.52 13.18
C ILE A 484 -27.55 -22.03 13.08
N THR A 485 -28.13 -22.63 12.05
CA THR A 485 -27.90 -24.04 11.70
C THR A 485 -27.02 -24.10 10.46
N VAL A 486 -25.91 -24.81 10.56
CA VAL A 486 -24.95 -24.96 9.46
C VAL A 486 -24.60 -26.43 9.25
N THR A 487 -24.12 -26.76 8.05
CA THR A 487 -23.46 -28.04 7.76
C THR A 487 -21.97 -27.79 7.61
N ASP A 488 -21.19 -28.31 8.54
CA ASP A 488 -19.73 -28.28 8.53
C ASP A 488 -19.20 -29.00 7.29
N LEU A 489 -18.31 -28.35 6.55
CA LEU A 489 -17.81 -28.85 5.26
C LEU A 489 -16.72 -29.92 5.41
N ASN A 490 -16.04 -29.98 6.56
CA ASN A 490 -15.04 -31.00 6.84
C ASN A 490 -15.71 -32.31 7.29
N THR A 491 -16.75 -32.21 8.13
CA THR A 491 -17.41 -33.39 8.70
C THR A 491 -18.70 -33.80 8.00
N ASN A 492 -19.26 -32.93 7.15
CA ASN A 492 -20.60 -33.07 6.55
C ASN A 492 -21.74 -33.21 7.57
N ARG A 493 -21.52 -32.83 8.83
CA ARG A 493 -22.54 -32.89 9.89
C ARG A 493 -23.21 -31.55 10.06
N SER A 494 -24.51 -31.58 10.32
CA SER A 494 -25.26 -30.37 10.67
C SER A 494 -25.26 -30.14 12.17
N ALA A 495 -25.06 -28.89 12.58
CA ALA A 495 -25.14 -28.45 13.96
C ALA A 495 -25.82 -27.09 14.06
N THR A 496 -26.43 -26.82 15.22
CA THR A 496 -27.08 -25.55 15.53
C THR A 496 -26.34 -24.86 16.65
N TYR A 497 -25.99 -23.60 16.45
CA TYR A 497 -25.26 -22.77 17.41
C TYR A 497 -26.09 -21.55 17.80
N THR A 498 -25.86 -21.07 19.02
CA THR A 498 -26.37 -19.79 19.48
C THR A 498 -25.49 -18.67 18.92
N ILE A 499 -26.10 -17.58 18.46
CA ILE A 499 -25.36 -16.38 18.02
C ILE A 499 -25.27 -15.42 19.21
N ALA A 500 -24.05 -15.02 19.57
CA ALA A 500 -23.80 -14.13 20.70
C ALA A 500 -24.41 -12.73 20.46
N GLY A 501 -24.78 -12.06 21.56
CA GLY A 501 -25.18 -10.65 21.50
C GLY A 501 -24.01 -9.77 21.04
N GLY A 502 -24.20 -9.03 19.95
CA GLY A 502 -23.13 -8.23 19.34
C GLY A 502 -22.19 -9.03 18.44
N CYS A 503 -22.57 -10.22 18.00
CA CYS A 503 -21.83 -10.98 16.99
C CYS A 503 -21.54 -10.12 15.75
N ASP A 504 -20.29 -10.13 15.31
CA ASP A 504 -19.81 -9.44 14.12
C ASP A 504 -20.14 -10.30 12.89
N ILE A 505 -20.99 -9.79 12.01
CA ILE A 505 -21.51 -10.53 10.86
C ILE A 505 -21.13 -9.77 9.60
N ARG A 506 -20.38 -10.42 8.71
CA ARG A 506 -19.94 -9.86 7.44
C ARG A 506 -20.44 -10.70 6.27
N TYR A 507 -20.74 -10.04 5.16
CA TYR A 507 -20.93 -10.67 3.86
C TYR A 507 -19.97 -10.03 2.87
N GLU A 508 -19.06 -10.82 2.29
CA GLU A 508 -17.98 -10.31 1.42
C GLU A 508 -17.23 -9.13 2.09
N ASP A 509 -16.85 -9.34 3.35
CA ASP A 509 -16.17 -8.40 4.25
C ASP A 509 -16.95 -7.13 4.66
N GLU A 510 -18.15 -6.91 4.13
CA GLU A 510 -19.04 -5.83 4.56
C GLU A 510 -19.90 -6.24 5.78
N THR A 511 -19.96 -5.40 6.82
CA THR A 511 -20.82 -5.65 7.98
C THR A 511 -22.31 -5.64 7.58
N ILE A 512 -23.02 -6.71 7.93
CA ILE A 512 -24.45 -6.88 7.67
C ILE A 512 -25.22 -7.21 8.95
N GLY A 513 -26.52 -6.93 8.94
CA GLY A 513 -27.42 -7.42 9.99
C GLY A 513 -27.68 -8.91 9.84
N MET A 514 -27.87 -9.62 10.96
CA MET A 514 -28.16 -11.06 11.00
C MET A 514 -29.33 -11.49 10.11
N SER A 515 -30.33 -10.63 9.92
CA SER A 515 -31.49 -10.88 9.06
C SER A 515 -31.15 -11.01 7.57
N ARG A 516 -29.94 -10.59 7.15
CA ARG A 516 -29.46 -10.68 5.78
C ARG A 516 -28.72 -11.99 5.49
N LEU A 517 -28.45 -12.84 6.48
CA LEU A 517 -27.83 -14.14 6.26
C LEU A 517 -28.80 -15.10 5.54
N GLU A 518 -28.36 -15.67 4.42
CA GLU A 518 -29.21 -16.56 3.62
C GLU A 518 -28.79 -18.03 3.72
N LYS A 519 -29.79 -18.90 3.54
CA LYS A 519 -29.57 -20.34 3.37
C LYS A 519 -28.80 -20.58 2.07
N GLY A 520 -27.79 -21.44 2.15
CA GLY A 520 -26.97 -21.83 1.01
C GLY A 520 -25.77 -20.91 0.81
N TRP A 521 -25.53 -19.94 1.69
CA TRP A 521 -24.26 -19.23 1.73
C TRP A 521 -23.17 -20.10 2.34
N TYR A 522 -21.94 -19.85 1.90
CA TYR A 522 -20.75 -20.32 2.59
C TYR A 522 -20.51 -19.41 3.80
N ALA A 523 -20.05 -19.96 4.92
CA ALA A 523 -19.72 -19.18 6.09
C ALA A 523 -18.54 -19.78 6.88
N THR A 524 -17.67 -18.90 7.37
CA THR A 524 -16.72 -19.23 8.43
C THR A 524 -17.24 -18.66 9.75
N LEU A 525 -17.52 -19.54 10.71
CA LEU A 525 -18.01 -19.19 12.04
C LEU A 525 -16.84 -19.22 13.04
N LYS A 526 -16.69 -18.16 13.83
CA LYS A 526 -15.82 -18.18 15.02
C LYS A 526 -16.64 -18.50 16.25
N LEU A 527 -16.16 -19.47 17.04
CA LEU A 527 -16.81 -19.93 18.26
C LEU A 527 -16.02 -19.50 19.50
N THR A 528 -16.77 -19.06 20.51
CA THR A 528 -16.29 -18.89 21.88
C THR A 528 -17.16 -19.76 22.79
N GLY A 529 -16.66 -20.93 23.17
CA GLY A 529 -17.48 -21.93 23.86
C GLY A 529 -18.56 -22.50 22.93
N SER A 530 -19.85 -22.34 23.28
CA SER A 530 -20.98 -22.80 22.46
C SER A 530 -21.64 -21.70 21.63
N GLU A 531 -21.12 -20.47 21.66
CA GLU A 531 -21.68 -19.32 20.97
C GLU A 531 -20.82 -18.89 19.77
N VAL A 532 -21.49 -18.45 18.72
CA VAL A 532 -20.88 -17.82 17.55
C VAL A 532 -20.68 -16.35 17.83
N THR A 533 -19.45 -15.88 17.78
CA THR A 533 -19.07 -14.48 18.03
C THR A 533 -18.74 -13.73 16.74
N GLU A 534 -18.43 -14.44 15.66
CA GLU A 534 -18.12 -13.85 14.35
C GLU A 534 -18.62 -14.77 13.23
N ILE A 535 -19.18 -14.18 12.16
CA ILE A 535 -19.66 -14.87 10.96
C ILE A 535 -19.13 -14.14 9.74
N HIS A 536 -18.25 -14.78 8.97
CA HIS A 536 -17.84 -14.32 7.64
C HIS A 536 -18.59 -15.11 6.58
N ALA A 537 -19.56 -14.49 5.93
CA ALA A 537 -20.40 -15.14 4.93
C ALA A 537 -20.03 -14.73 3.50
N TYR A 538 -20.19 -15.65 2.56
CA TYR A 538 -19.89 -15.48 1.14
C TYR A 538 -20.90 -16.26 0.30
N PRO A 539 -21.04 -15.95 -1.01
CA PRO A 539 -21.83 -16.77 -1.92
C PRO A 539 -21.49 -18.26 -1.80
N GLY A 540 -22.49 -19.13 -1.76
CA GLY A 540 -22.26 -20.57 -1.73
C GLY A 540 -21.66 -21.13 -3.02
N SER A 541 -21.65 -20.34 -4.10
CA SER A 541 -21.01 -20.67 -5.37
C SER A 541 -20.41 -19.42 -5.99
N THR A 542 -19.14 -19.51 -6.37
CA THR A 542 -18.38 -18.44 -7.02
C THR A 542 -17.84 -18.92 -8.37
N TYR A 543 -17.38 -17.96 -9.17
CA TYR A 543 -16.68 -18.24 -10.42
C TYR A 543 -15.26 -17.69 -10.33
N GLU A 544 -14.27 -18.51 -10.64
CA GLU A 544 -12.87 -18.11 -10.70
C GLU A 544 -12.38 -18.18 -12.14
N ARG A 545 -11.70 -17.13 -12.60
CA ARG A 545 -11.17 -17.06 -13.96
C ARG A 545 -9.66 -16.93 -13.94
N GLY A 546 -9.01 -17.57 -14.89
CA GLY A 546 -7.57 -17.48 -15.04
C GLY A 546 -7.03 -18.43 -16.09
N THR A 547 -5.71 -18.56 -16.11
CA THR A 547 -4.99 -19.48 -17.00
C THR A 547 -4.42 -20.64 -16.18
N ILE A 548 -4.65 -21.88 -16.59
CA ILE A 548 -4.06 -23.05 -15.92
C ILE A 548 -2.54 -22.93 -15.94
N SER A 549 -1.93 -22.83 -14.76
CA SER A 549 -0.48 -22.73 -14.59
C SER A 549 0.14 -24.07 -14.27
N SER A 550 -0.56 -24.90 -13.48
CA SER A 550 -0.14 -26.28 -13.23
C SER A 550 -1.33 -27.18 -12.88
N ILE A 551 -1.19 -28.48 -13.17
CA ILE A 551 -2.03 -29.55 -12.62
C ILE A 551 -1.09 -30.54 -11.94
N THR A 552 -1.16 -30.63 -10.62
CA THR A 552 -0.37 -31.58 -9.83
C THR A 552 -1.22 -32.78 -9.48
N TYR A 553 -0.98 -33.92 -10.13
CA TYR A 553 -1.67 -35.17 -9.84
C TYR A 553 -1.17 -35.76 -8.52
N GLY A 554 -2.10 -36.01 -7.60
CA GLY A 554 -1.84 -36.48 -6.25
C GLY A 554 -3.14 -36.69 -5.46
N ILE A 555 -3.02 -36.92 -4.15
CA ILE A 555 -4.16 -36.99 -3.22
C ILE A 555 -3.99 -35.84 -2.20
N PRO A 556 -4.70 -34.70 -2.36
CA PRO A 556 -5.62 -34.37 -3.46
C PRO A 556 -4.90 -33.96 -4.76
N THR A 557 -5.62 -34.00 -5.88
CA THR A 557 -5.12 -33.44 -7.15
C THR A 557 -5.33 -31.93 -7.11
N LEU A 558 -4.30 -31.16 -7.46
CA LEU A 558 -4.32 -29.69 -7.35
C LEU A 558 -4.31 -29.05 -8.74
N LEU A 559 -5.26 -28.15 -8.99
CA LEU A 559 -5.32 -27.29 -10.17
C LEU A 559 -4.92 -25.87 -9.76
N THR A 560 -3.83 -25.35 -10.31
CA THR A 560 -3.41 -23.96 -10.06
C THR A 560 -3.69 -23.10 -11.28
N ILE A 561 -4.33 -21.94 -11.07
CA ILE A 561 -4.56 -20.92 -12.09
C ILE A 561 -3.80 -19.64 -11.74
N THR A 562 -3.38 -18.89 -12.76
CA THR A 562 -2.92 -17.50 -12.61
C THR A 562 -4.05 -16.57 -13.05
N ARG A 563 -4.42 -15.63 -12.18
CA ARG A 563 -5.44 -14.59 -12.43
C ARG A 563 -4.86 -13.45 -13.27
N GLU A 564 -5.72 -12.55 -13.75
CA GLU A 564 -5.28 -11.39 -14.55
C GLU A 564 -4.33 -10.44 -13.80
N ASP A 565 -4.43 -10.38 -12.47
CA ASP A 565 -3.56 -9.57 -11.62
C ASP A 565 -2.18 -10.21 -11.35
N GLY A 566 -1.92 -11.38 -11.95
CA GLY A 566 -0.68 -12.14 -11.77
C GLY A 566 -0.63 -13.00 -10.51
N THR A 567 -1.65 -12.95 -9.65
CA THR A 567 -1.72 -13.83 -8.47
C THR A 567 -2.10 -15.25 -8.85
N THR A 568 -1.63 -16.24 -8.10
CA THR A 568 -1.99 -17.64 -8.31
C THR A 568 -3.01 -18.12 -7.29
N ALA A 569 -3.96 -18.95 -7.71
CA ALA A 569 -4.88 -19.66 -6.82
C ALA A 569 -4.87 -21.16 -7.11
N SER A 570 -4.95 -21.96 -6.04
CA SER A 570 -4.89 -23.43 -6.15
C SER A 570 -6.17 -24.07 -5.62
N PHE A 571 -6.76 -24.93 -6.45
CA PHE A 571 -8.03 -25.59 -6.19
C PHE A 571 -7.85 -27.11 -6.11
N GLU A 572 -8.42 -27.71 -5.08
CA GLU A 572 -8.43 -29.16 -4.94
C GLU A 572 -9.53 -29.78 -5.81
N LEU A 573 -9.14 -30.79 -6.58
CA LEU A 573 -10.04 -31.59 -7.39
C LEU A 573 -10.28 -32.92 -6.69
N ASP A 574 -11.49 -33.09 -6.19
CA ASP A 574 -11.96 -34.32 -5.58
C ASP A 574 -12.26 -35.35 -6.67
N LEU A 575 -11.29 -36.18 -7.02
CA LEU A 575 -11.47 -37.20 -8.06
C LEU A 575 -12.42 -38.34 -7.65
N SER A 576 -12.83 -38.42 -6.37
CA SER A 576 -13.88 -39.34 -5.93
C SER A 576 -15.29 -38.85 -6.30
N ALA A 577 -15.43 -37.54 -6.51
CA ALA A 577 -16.62 -36.87 -7.02
C ALA A 577 -16.19 -35.79 -8.04
N PRO A 578 -15.72 -36.20 -9.24
CA PRO A 578 -15.04 -35.29 -10.16
C PRO A 578 -15.98 -34.18 -10.66
N PRO A 579 -15.47 -32.95 -10.88
CA PRO A 579 -16.26 -31.87 -11.44
C PRO A 579 -16.75 -32.19 -12.86
N ASP A 580 -17.78 -31.48 -13.31
CA ASP A 580 -18.14 -31.45 -14.71
C ASP A 580 -17.10 -30.62 -15.49
N ILE A 581 -16.33 -31.28 -16.36
CA ILE A 581 -15.25 -30.63 -17.13
C ILE A 581 -15.67 -30.51 -18.58
N TYR A 582 -15.54 -29.31 -19.14
CA TYR A 582 -15.72 -29.02 -20.55
C TYR A 582 -14.45 -28.38 -21.09
N ARG A 583 -13.99 -28.80 -22.26
CA ARG A 583 -12.91 -28.11 -23.02
C ARG A 583 -13.44 -27.77 -24.40
N ASN A 584 -13.34 -26.51 -24.80
CA ASN A 584 -13.89 -25.98 -26.05
C ASN A 584 -15.40 -26.32 -26.23
N GLY A 585 -16.17 -26.21 -25.14
CA GLY A 585 -17.60 -26.51 -25.12
C GLY A 585 -17.98 -28.01 -25.16
N THR A 586 -17.00 -28.92 -25.22
CA THR A 586 -17.24 -30.37 -25.24
C THR A 586 -16.92 -30.99 -23.87
N ARG A 587 -17.80 -31.85 -23.35
CA ARG A 587 -17.57 -32.55 -22.07
C ARG A 587 -16.34 -33.45 -22.18
N THR A 588 -15.46 -33.37 -21.19
CA THR A 588 -14.15 -34.03 -21.20
C THR A 588 -13.73 -34.47 -19.79
N THR A 589 -12.50 -34.93 -19.64
CA THR A 589 -11.89 -35.37 -18.38
C THR A 589 -10.63 -34.56 -18.06
N ILE A 590 -10.19 -34.59 -16.80
CA ILE A 590 -9.09 -33.77 -16.28
C ILE A 590 -7.75 -33.97 -17.04
N ASP A 591 -7.48 -35.17 -17.57
CA ASP A 591 -6.30 -35.48 -18.38
C ASP A 591 -6.25 -34.72 -19.72
N ARG A 592 -7.36 -34.08 -20.11
CA ARG A 592 -7.47 -33.29 -21.33
C ARG A 592 -7.30 -31.80 -21.10
N LEU A 593 -7.30 -31.34 -19.85
CA LEU A 593 -6.93 -29.98 -19.50
C LEU A 593 -5.41 -29.81 -19.66
N LYS A 594 -5.00 -28.63 -20.11
CA LYS A 594 -3.59 -28.33 -20.36
C LYS A 594 -3.17 -27.05 -19.66
N ASN A 595 -1.90 -26.97 -19.25
CA ASN A 595 -1.30 -25.71 -18.85
C ASN A 595 -1.43 -24.72 -20.02
N GLY A 596 -1.85 -23.49 -19.73
CA GLY A 596 -2.15 -22.47 -20.72
C GLY A 596 -3.62 -22.40 -21.15
N ASP A 597 -4.47 -23.37 -20.81
CA ASP A 597 -5.92 -23.24 -21.06
C ASP A 597 -6.49 -22.08 -20.24
N GLN A 598 -7.30 -21.23 -20.87
CA GLN A 598 -8.13 -20.28 -20.12
C GLN A 598 -9.27 -21.06 -19.48
N VAL A 599 -9.51 -20.83 -18.20
CA VAL A 599 -10.55 -21.52 -17.45
C VAL A 599 -11.48 -20.57 -16.72
N GLN A 600 -12.74 -20.97 -16.66
CA GLN A 600 -13.69 -20.53 -15.65
C GLN A 600 -14.02 -21.74 -14.77
N LEU A 601 -13.70 -21.65 -13.48
CA LEU A 601 -14.04 -22.65 -12.48
C LEU A 601 -15.33 -22.24 -11.79
N THR A 602 -16.27 -23.16 -11.61
CA THR A 602 -17.37 -22.99 -10.66
C THR A 602 -16.97 -23.64 -9.35
N VAL A 603 -16.83 -22.84 -8.30
CA VAL A 603 -16.43 -23.30 -6.97
C VAL A 603 -17.63 -23.23 -6.05
N ARG A 604 -18.10 -24.39 -5.57
CA ARG A 604 -19.24 -24.49 -4.67
C ARG A 604 -18.79 -25.01 -3.31
N TYR A 605 -18.93 -24.19 -2.28
CA TYR A 605 -18.48 -24.49 -0.90
C TYR A 605 -17.07 -25.11 -0.87
N GLN A 606 -16.09 -24.42 -1.47
CA GLN A 606 -14.68 -24.84 -1.59
C GLN A 606 -14.38 -26.02 -2.53
N LYS A 607 -15.38 -26.66 -3.15
CA LYS A 607 -15.14 -27.72 -4.13
C LYS A 607 -15.37 -27.20 -5.54
N VAL A 608 -14.42 -27.45 -6.43
CA VAL A 608 -14.64 -27.23 -7.86
C VAL A 608 -15.73 -28.19 -8.31
N SER A 609 -16.86 -27.65 -8.74
CA SER A 609 -17.99 -28.43 -9.26
C SER A 609 -18.02 -28.45 -10.78
N ALA A 610 -17.47 -27.44 -11.44
CA ALA A 610 -17.33 -27.40 -12.89
C ALA A 610 -16.06 -26.67 -13.34
N ILE A 611 -15.53 -27.09 -14.49
CA ILE A 611 -14.39 -26.45 -15.16
C ILE A 611 -14.80 -26.24 -16.61
N GLU A 612 -14.89 -24.99 -17.04
CA GLU A 612 -15.02 -24.62 -18.45
C GLU A 612 -13.68 -24.11 -18.94
N ALA A 613 -13.00 -24.93 -19.76
CA ALA A 613 -11.72 -24.62 -20.35
C ALA A 613 -11.88 -24.23 -21.83
N GLN A 614 -11.13 -23.23 -22.26
CA GLN A 614 -10.89 -22.93 -23.66
C GLN A 614 -9.40 -23.10 -23.94
N ALA A 615 -9.10 -23.89 -24.97
CA ALA A 615 -7.75 -24.04 -25.46
C ALA A 615 -7.29 -22.67 -25.98
N GLN A 616 -6.31 -22.09 -25.33
CA GLN A 616 -5.65 -20.91 -25.84
C GLN A 616 -4.50 -21.40 -26.72
N SER A 617 -4.62 -21.23 -28.04
CA SER A 617 -3.45 -21.32 -28.91
C SER A 617 -2.51 -20.19 -28.51
N ALA A 618 -1.41 -20.52 -27.83
CA ALA A 618 -0.48 -19.54 -27.30
C ALA A 618 0.73 -19.43 -28.23
N ASN A 619 1.19 -18.20 -28.44
CA ASN A 619 2.50 -17.97 -29.04
C ASN A 619 3.54 -18.09 -27.93
N ALA A 620 4.35 -19.14 -27.97
CA ALA A 620 5.48 -19.32 -27.08
C ALA A 620 6.77 -18.95 -27.84
N SER A 621 7.69 -18.25 -27.21
CA SER A 621 9.02 -18.02 -27.78
C SER A 621 10.09 -18.34 -26.76
N GLY A 622 11.26 -18.76 -27.24
CA GLY A 622 12.37 -19.09 -26.36
C GLY A 622 13.51 -19.79 -27.07
N THR A 623 14.47 -20.24 -26.27
CA THR A 623 15.64 -20.97 -26.76
C THR A 623 15.44 -22.46 -26.53
N ILE A 624 15.64 -23.30 -27.56
CA ILE A 624 15.64 -24.75 -27.36
C ILE A 624 16.81 -25.11 -26.44
N SER A 625 16.53 -25.71 -25.30
CA SER A 625 17.54 -26.21 -24.36
C SER A 625 17.91 -27.67 -24.64
N SER A 626 16.96 -28.49 -25.07
CA SER A 626 17.20 -29.89 -25.46
C SER A 626 16.20 -30.37 -26.51
N VAL A 627 16.61 -31.35 -27.31
CA VAL A 627 15.76 -32.07 -28.27
C VAL A 627 15.96 -33.56 -28.03
N THR A 628 14.88 -34.28 -27.76
CA THR A 628 14.88 -35.73 -27.53
C THR A 628 14.00 -36.39 -28.57
N MET A 629 14.54 -37.37 -29.29
CA MET A 629 13.79 -38.19 -30.25
C MET A 629 13.73 -39.62 -29.75
N ASP A 630 12.51 -40.17 -29.64
CA ASP A 630 12.29 -41.57 -29.30
C ASP A 630 11.22 -42.20 -30.20
N THR A 631 10.83 -43.44 -29.91
CA THR A 631 9.79 -44.17 -30.66
C THR A 631 8.38 -43.58 -30.52
N GLN A 632 8.17 -42.60 -29.64
CA GLN A 632 6.88 -41.95 -29.38
C GLN A 632 6.77 -40.54 -30.00
N GLY A 633 7.89 -39.94 -30.45
CA GLY A 633 7.91 -38.67 -31.17
C GLY A 633 9.15 -37.81 -30.90
N THR A 634 9.11 -36.54 -31.31
CA THR A 634 10.15 -35.55 -30.97
C THR A 634 9.66 -34.67 -29.83
N SER A 635 10.40 -34.62 -28.72
CA SER A 635 10.14 -33.68 -27.62
C SER A 635 11.22 -32.60 -27.59
N ILE A 636 10.81 -31.35 -27.38
CA ILE A 636 11.73 -30.20 -27.24
C ILE A 636 11.53 -29.54 -25.88
N THR A 637 12.62 -29.25 -25.17
CA THR A 637 12.56 -28.40 -23.97
C THR A 637 13.01 -27.00 -24.35
N VAL A 638 12.24 -25.99 -23.98
CA VAL A 638 12.46 -24.60 -24.35
C VAL A 638 12.58 -23.74 -23.09
N ALA A 639 13.69 -23.00 -22.97
CA ALA A 639 13.81 -21.90 -22.03
C ALA A 639 13.02 -20.71 -22.58
N LEU A 640 11.91 -20.37 -21.92
CA LEU A 640 10.95 -19.38 -22.42
C LEU A 640 11.48 -17.95 -22.23
N THR A 641 11.19 -17.06 -23.18
CA THR A 641 11.62 -15.65 -23.14
C THR A 641 11.09 -14.89 -21.91
N GLY A 642 9.98 -15.35 -21.31
CA GLY A 642 9.41 -14.81 -20.07
C GLY A 642 9.95 -15.41 -18.76
N GLY A 643 10.95 -16.31 -18.83
CA GLY A 643 11.48 -17.04 -17.68
C GLY A 643 10.90 -18.45 -17.53
N GLY A 644 11.65 -19.35 -16.90
CA GLY A 644 11.30 -20.77 -16.74
C GLY A 644 11.59 -21.63 -17.98
N SER A 645 11.28 -22.92 -17.89
CA SER A 645 11.48 -23.89 -18.98
C SER A 645 10.28 -24.82 -19.10
N ALA A 646 9.88 -25.14 -20.33
CA ALA A 646 8.76 -26.05 -20.62
C ALA A 646 9.14 -27.06 -21.69
N THR A 647 8.58 -28.28 -21.60
CA THR A 647 8.79 -29.35 -22.58
C THR A 647 7.53 -29.53 -23.43
N TYR A 648 7.71 -29.56 -24.75
CA TYR A 648 6.65 -29.67 -25.74
C TYR A 648 6.87 -30.89 -26.63
N LEU A 649 5.77 -31.54 -27.02
CA LEU A 649 5.75 -32.63 -27.99
C LEU A 649 5.51 -32.09 -29.40
N VAL A 650 6.42 -32.39 -30.31
CA VAL A 650 6.36 -32.07 -31.74
C VAL A 650 5.99 -33.34 -32.50
N ARG A 651 4.75 -33.39 -33.02
CA ARG A 651 4.23 -34.55 -33.76
C ARG A 651 4.62 -34.50 -35.24
N GLU A 652 4.54 -35.65 -35.90
CA GLU A 652 4.71 -35.75 -37.34
C GLU A 652 3.62 -34.93 -38.06
N GLY A 653 4.02 -33.98 -38.91
CA GLY A 653 3.12 -33.05 -39.61
C GLY A 653 3.10 -31.61 -39.08
N VAL A 654 3.81 -31.31 -37.98
CA VAL A 654 4.00 -29.93 -37.52
C VAL A 654 4.82 -29.12 -38.54
N SER A 655 4.32 -27.94 -38.91
CA SER A 655 5.05 -27.03 -39.81
C SER A 655 6.21 -26.38 -39.08
N VAL A 656 7.43 -26.72 -39.47
CA VAL A 656 8.65 -26.06 -39.01
C VAL A 656 9.21 -25.23 -40.15
N THR A 657 9.38 -23.94 -39.92
CA THR A 657 9.86 -22.98 -40.90
C THR A 657 11.06 -22.21 -40.37
N GLN A 658 11.96 -21.82 -41.28
CA GLN A 658 13.15 -21.04 -40.98
C GLN A 658 13.32 -19.99 -42.08
N ASN A 659 13.26 -18.71 -41.72
CA ASN A 659 13.21 -17.60 -42.68
C ASN A 659 12.08 -17.78 -43.70
N GLY A 660 10.92 -18.28 -43.25
CA GLY A 660 9.76 -18.53 -44.11
C GLY A 660 9.87 -19.72 -45.08
N LYS A 661 10.88 -20.58 -44.96
CA LYS A 661 11.00 -21.83 -45.75
C LYS A 661 10.79 -23.05 -44.85
N ALA A 662 10.05 -24.04 -45.34
CA ALA A 662 9.82 -25.29 -44.61
C ALA A 662 11.13 -26.07 -44.42
N VAL A 663 11.37 -26.54 -43.19
CA VAL A 663 12.50 -27.38 -42.79
C VAL A 663 12.00 -28.62 -42.05
N ALA A 664 12.82 -29.67 -42.00
CA ALA A 664 12.46 -30.90 -41.29
C ALA A 664 12.47 -30.68 -39.77
N ILE A 665 11.57 -31.34 -39.04
CA ILE A 665 11.54 -31.33 -37.56
C ILE A 665 12.89 -31.82 -36.98
N SER A 666 13.56 -32.76 -37.66
CA SER A 666 14.89 -33.26 -37.29
C SER A 666 16.01 -32.21 -37.36
N SER A 667 15.75 -31.03 -37.94
CA SER A 667 16.72 -29.93 -38.04
C SER A 667 16.77 -29.04 -36.80
N LEU A 668 15.81 -29.20 -35.86
CA LEU A 668 15.78 -28.46 -34.60
C LEU A 668 16.95 -28.88 -33.71
N LYS A 669 17.65 -27.89 -33.13
CA LYS A 669 18.83 -28.12 -32.29
C LYS A 669 18.77 -27.24 -31.04
N PRO A 670 19.39 -27.68 -29.92
CA PRO A 670 19.64 -26.80 -28.79
C PRO A 670 20.35 -25.50 -29.23
N GLY A 671 19.97 -24.38 -28.61
CA GLY A 671 20.45 -23.04 -28.91
C GLY A 671 19.66 -22.28 -29.97
N TYR A 672 18.72 -22.92 -30.69
CA TYR A 672 17.86 -22.20 -31.65
C TYR A 672 16.87 -21.31 -30.90
N GLN A 673 16.77 -20.04 -31.33
CA GLN A 673 15.67 -19.17 -30.93
C GLN A 673 14.47 -19.49 -31.81
N ILE A 674 13.37 -19.85 -31.19
CA ILE A 674 12.15 -20.24 -31.89
C ILE A 674 10.96 -19.46 -31.37
N SER A 675 10.03 -19.20 -32.29
CA SER A 675 8.65 -18.83 -31.99
C SER A 675 7.77 -20.02 -32.36
N MET A 676 6.82 -20.36 -31.51
CA MET A 676 5.96 -21.52 -31.66
C MET A 676 4.52 -21.13 -31.43
N VAL A 677 3.60 -21.75 -32.17
CA VAL A 677 2.20 -21.78 -31.80
C VAL A 677 1.95 -23.11 -31.11
N VAL A 678 1.45 -23.09 -29.88
CA VAL A 678 1.19 -24.30 -29.09
C VAL A 678 -0.28 -24.43 -28.71
N ASP A 679 -0.76 -25.67 -28.63
CA ASP A 679 -2.01 -26.06 -27.98
C ASP A 679 -1.64 -26.93 -26.76
N GLY A 680 -1.53 -26.28 -25.59
CA GLY A 680 -1.02 -26.92 -24.38
C GLY A 680 0.45 -27.34 -24.52
N ASP A 681 0.71 -28.64 -24.43
CA ASP A 681 2.03 -29.25 -24.61
C ASP A 681 2.32 -29.68 -26.05
N GLN A 682 1.38 -29.50 -26.98
CA GLN A 682 1.55 -29.84 -28.39
C GLN A 682 1.93 -28.63 -29.21
N VAL A 683 2.95 -28.78 -30.05
CA VAL A 683 3.35 -27.73 -30.98
C VAL A 683 2.50 -27.83 -32.25
N LEU A 684 1.90 -26.72 -32.66
CA LEU A 684 1.14 -26.58 -33.90
C LEU A 684 2.01 -26.08 -35.05
N SER A 685 2.92 -25.14 -34.76
CA SER A 685 3.93 -24.67 -35.71
C SER A 685 5.17 -24.11 -34.98
N ILE A 686 6.30 -24.10 -35.67
CA ILE A 686 7.58 -23.56 -35.20
C ILE A 686 8.17 -22.67 -36.30
N GLU A 687 8.51 -21.42 -35.98
CA GLU A 687 9.43 -20.58 -36.76
C GLU A 687 10.77 -20.51 -36.02
N VAL A 688 11.87 -20.75 -36.73
CA VAL A 688 13.22 -20.56 -36.20
C VAL A 688 13.66 -19.13 -36.52
N ASP A 689 13.58 -18.25 -35.51
CA ASP A 689 13.82 -16.80 -35.63
C ASP A 689 15.29 -16.44 -35.74
N LYS A 690 16.15 -17.15 -34.98
CA LYS A 690 17.61 -17.01 -35.04
C LYS A 690 18.27 -18.37 -34.86
N ASN A 691 19.22 -18.67 -35.74
CA ASN A 691 20.08 -19.84 -35.57
C ASN A 691 20.80 -19.75 -34.23
N ALA A 692 21.08 -20.90 -33.61
CA ALA A 692 22.08 -20.97 -32.55
C ALA A 692 23.28 -20.15 -33.01
N GLN A 693 23.66 -19.13 -32.22
CA GLN A 693 25.00 -18.59 -32.31
C GLN A 693 25.90 -19.82 -32.34
N SER A 694 26.61 -20.01 -33.47
CA SER A 694 27.63 -21.03 -33.57
C SER A 694 28.67 -20.66 -32.53
N SER A 695 28.46 -21.12 -31.30
CA SER A 695 29.45 -21.02 -30.26
C SER A 695 30.52 -21.98 -30.72
N ASN A 696 31.52 -21.46 -31.43
CA ASN A 696 32.69 -22.22 -31.84
C ASN A 696 33.56 -22.58 -30.62
N GLN A 697 33.00 -22.49 -29.42
CA GLN A 697 33.66 -22.47 -28.13
C GLN A 697 32.69 -22.98 -27.04
N LEU A 698 33.12 -23.91 -26.20
CA LEU A 698 32.42 -24.36 -24.99
C LEU A 698 33.39 -24.21 -23.81
N THR A 699 32.89 -23.78 -22.67
CA THR A 699 33.66 -23.76 -21.41
C THR A 699 32.92 -24.62 -20.40
N GLY A 700 33.62 -25.54 -19.74
CA GLY A 700 32.96 -26.41 -18.78
C GLY A 700 33.87 -27.35 -18.01
N THR A 701 33.24 -28.14 -17.14
CA THR A 701 33.89 -29.13 -16.27
C THR A 701 33.76 -30.52 -16.87
N VAL A 702 34.86 -31.25 -17.01
CA VAL A 702 34.85 -32.64 -17.49
C VAL A 702 34.15 -33.54 -16.48
N LEU A 703 33.05 -34.19 -16.87
CA LEU A 703 32.31 -35.15 -16.05
C LEU A 703 32.75 -36.59 -16.27
N TYR A 704 33.22 -36.89 -17.49
CA TYR A 704 33.62 -38.24 -17.88
C TYR A 704 34.58 -38.19 -19.08
N VAL A 705 35.50 -39.16 -19.15
CA VAL A 705 36.48 -39.30 -20.24
C VAL A 705 36.45 -40.73 -20.75
N ASN A 706 36.17 -40.90 -22.05
CA ASN A 706 36.25 -42.17 -22.76
C ASN A 706 37.46 -42.16 -23.70
N THR A 707 38.55 -42.78 -23.27
CA THR A 707 39.81 -42.83 -24.03
C THR A 707 39.72 -43.74 -25.27
N SER A 708 38.83 -44.74 -25.27
CA SER A 708 38.64 -45.68 -26.39
C SER A 708 37.89 -45.03 -27.55
N ASN A 709 36.80 -44.30 -27.27
CA ASN A 709 35.99 -43.62 -28.29
C ASN A 709 36.48 -42.19 -28.58
N ARG A 710 37.47 -41.70 -27.83
CA ARG A 710 37.98 -40.33 -27.87
C ARG A 710 36.90 -39.28 -27.67
N GLU A 711 36.09 -39.47 -26.63
CA GLU A 711 34.99 -38.59 -26.25
C GLU A 711 35.10 -38.15 -24.79
N ILE A 712 34.59 -36.96 -24.48
CA ILE A 712 34.40 -36.49 -23.10
C ILE A 712 32.95 -36.05 -22.90
N LEU A 713 32.45 -36.15 -21.67
CA LEU A 713 31.21 -35.51 -21.26
C LEU A 713 31.55 -34.22 -20.51
N LEU A 714 31.01 -33.10 -20.95
CA LEU A 714 31.33 -31.77 -20.45
C LEU A 714 30.10 -31.14 -19.78
N GLN A 715 30.21 -30.68 -18.53
CA GLN A 715 29.20 -29.85 -17.89
C GLN A 715 29.46 -28.38 -18.20
N THR A 716 28.54 -27.71 -18.89
CA THR A 716 28.59 -26.28 -19.17
C THR A 716 27.51 -25.56 -18.36
N THR A 717 27.81 -24.37 -17.87
CA THR A 717 26.82 -23.50 -17.22
C THR A 717 26.52 -22.32 -18.13
N ASP A 718 25.25 -22.04 -18.41
CA ASP A 718 24.86 -20.88 -19.20
C ASP A 718 24.91 -19.57 -18.38
N SER A 719 24.64 -18.44 -19.05
CA SER A 719 24.62 -17.11 -18.42
C SER A 719 23.56 -16.94 -17.32
N SER A 720 22.61 -17.87 -17.24
CA SER A 720 21.50 -17.87 -16.27
C SER A 720 21.76 -18.83 -15.10
N GLY A 721 22.93 -19.50 -15.07
CA GLY A 721 23.31 -20.42 -14.00
C GLY A 721 22.80 -21.86 -14.19
N VAL A 722 22.19 -22.19 -15.33
CA VAL A 722 21.68 -23.55 -15.60
C VAL A 722 22.80 -24.42 -16.15
N THR A 723 22.94 -25.63 -15.61
CA THR A 723 24.00 -26.58 -16.02
C THR A 723 23.47 -27.60 -17.04
N ASN A 724 24.24 -27.86 -18.10
CA ASN A 724 23.94 -28.80 -19.17
C ASN A 724 25.12 -29.76 -19.39
N ALA A 725 24.85 -31.03 -19.71
CA ALA A 725 25.88 -32.02 -20.05
C ALA A 725 25.96 -32.21 -21.58
N ILE A 726 27.16 -32.06 -22.15
CA ILE A 726 27.41 -32.08 -23.60
C ILE A 726 28.47 -33.14 -23.90
N THR A 727 28.17 -34.04 -24.84
CA THR A 727 29.18 -34.98 -25.36
C THR A 727 30.06 -34.28 -26.38
N VAL A 728 31.38 -34.33 -26.17
CA VAL A 728 32.38 -33.72 -27.03
C VAL A 728 33.28 -34.82 -27.60
N ASN A 729 33.34 -34.92 -28.92
CA ASN A 729 34.28 -35.78 -29.63
C ASN A 729 35.60 -35.03 -29.83
N VAL A 730 36.70 -35.62 -29.36
CA VAL A 730 38.06 -35.08 -29.42
C VAL A 730 38.98 -35.97 -30.27
N SER A 731 38.41 -36.74 -31.19
CA SER A 731 39.14 -37.66 -32.06
C SER A 731 40.11 -36.93 -32.99
N SER A 732 39.70 -35.77 -33.52
CA SER A 732 40.46 -34.90 -34.41
C SER A 732 41.00 -33.62 -33.75
N ALA A 733 40.74 -33.42 -32.45
CA ALA A 733 41.13 -32.22 -31.73
C ALA A 733 42.62 -32.17 -31.40
N GLU A 734 43.24 -30.99 -31.48
CA GLU A 734 44.50 -30.72 -30.79
C GLU A 734 44.20 -30.52 -29.29
N LEU A 735 44.91 -31.21 -28.39
CA LEU A 735 44.74 -31.03 -26.94
C LEU A 735 45.96 -30.34 -26.34
N ARG A 736 45.72 -29.30 -25.53
CA ARG A 736 46.77 -28.49 -24.90
C ARG A 736 46.48 -28.16 -23.44
N SER A 737 47.53 -27.91 -22.68
CA SER A 737 47.43 -27.23 -21.38
C SER A 737 47.41 -25.72 -21.57
N ALA A 738 46.90 -24.98 -20.58
CA ALA A 738 46.98 -23.52 -20.55
C ALA A 738 48.42 -22.97 -20.71
N ALA A 739 49.43 -23.74 -20.29
CA ALA A 739 50.85 -23.42 -20.45
C ALA A 739 51.42 -23.74 -21.85
N GLY A 740 50.60 -24.20 -22.79
CA GLY A 740 50.97 -24.47 -24.18
C GLY A 740 51.58 -25.85 -24.46
N GLY A 741 51.75 -26.70 -23.45
CA GLY A 741 52.21 -28.08 -23.62
C GLY A 741 51.13 -28.98 -24.25
N ALA A 742 51.53 -29.83 -25.19
CA ALA A 742 50.65 -30.81 -25.83
C ALA A 742 50.13 -31.85 -24.81
N LEU A 743 48.86 -32.22 -24.95
CA LEU A 743 48.19 -33.22 -24.13
C LEU A 743 47.68 -34.37 -24.99
N SER A 744 47.46 -35.52 -24.36
CA SER A 744 46.62 -36.59 -24.87
C SER A 744 45.30 -36.64 -24.11
N ILE A 745 44.28 -37.31 -24.64
CA ILE A 745 43.00 -37.47 -23.93
C ILE A 745 43.15 -38.14 -22.57
N GLY A 746 44.13 -39.03 -22.40
CA GLY A 746 44.43 -39.66 -21.10
C GLY A 746 44.97 -38.70 -20.04
N ASN A 747 45.31 -37.46 -20.42
CA ASN A 747 45.71 -36.41 -19.48
C ASN A 747 44.52 -35.56 -18.99
N LEU A 748 43.31 -35.82 -19.48
CA LEU A 748 42.07 -35.23 -18.96
C LEU A 748 41.51 -36.10 -17.83
N ALA A 749 41.12 -35.48 -16.73
CA ALA A 749 40.47 -36.14 -15.61
C ALA A 749 39.11 -35.49 -15.31
N ILE A 750 38.23 -36.25 -14.66
CA ILE A 750 36.97 -35.73 -14.12
C ILE A 750 37.28 -34.53 -13.20
N GLY A 751 36.50 -33.46 -13.33
CA GLY A 751 36.69 -32.20 -12.60
C GLY A 751 37.63 -31.21 -13.28
N ASN A 752 38.31 -31.57 -14.37
CA ASN A 752 39.13 -30.62 -15.13
C ASN A 752 38.26 -29.54 -15.77
N GLN A 753 38.69 -28.27 -15.65
CA GLN A 753 38.12 -27.17 -16.43
C GLN A 753 38.74 -27.18 -17.83
N VAL A 754 37.89 -27.06 -18.84
CA VAL A 754 38.33 -27.07 -20.23
C VAL A 754 37.62 -26.01 -21.05
N LEU A 755 38.36 -25.47 -22.01
CA LEU A 755 37.89 -24.60 -23.06
C LEU A 755 38.01 -25.36 -24.39
N VAL A 756 36.88 -25.59 -25.07
CA VAL A 756 36.79 -26.46 -26.25
C VAL A 756 36.33 -25.65 -27.45
N PHE A 757 37.11 -25.61 -28.51
CA PHE A 757 36.73 -25.02 -29.79
C PHE A 757 36.30 -26.09 -30.78
N GLY A 758 35.29 -25.81 -31.60
CA GLY A 758 34.76 -26.79 -32.54
C GLY A 758 33.39 -26.41 -33.10
N ALA A 759 32.67 -27.40 -33.61
CA ALA A 759 31.31 -27.23 -34.13
C ALA A 759 30.46 -28.47 -33.84
N TYR A 760 29.14 -28.33 -33.83
CA TYR A 760 28.23 -29.46 -33.65
C TYR A 760 28.06 -30.28 -34.93
N ASP A 761 28.17 -31.60 -34.80
CA ASP A 761 27.73 -32.60 -35.79
C ASP A 761 26.75 -33.59 -35.12
N GLY A 762 25.48 -33.52 -35.51
CA GLY A 762 24.41 -34.23 -34.81
C GLY A 762 24.25 -33.77 -33.34
N LEU A 763 24.30 -34.72 -32.41
CA LEU A 763 24.22 -34.50 -30.95
C LEU A 763 25.60 -34.31 -30.28
N THR A 764 26.68 -34.38 -31.07
CA THR A 764 28.05 -34.41 -30.55
C THR A 764 28.79 -33.14 -30.98
N PHE A 765 29.52 -32.51 -30.05
CA PHE A 765 30.39 -31.38 -30.38
C PHE A 765 31.72 -31.91 -30.90
N GLN A 766 32.04 -31.64 -32.16
CA GLN A 766 33.30 -32.02 -32.80
C GLN A 766 34.37 -30.98 -32.46
N ALA A 767 35.25 -31.32 -31.52
CA ALA A 767 36.31 -30.42 -31.10
C ALA A 767 37.44 -30.37 -32.14
N THR A 768 37.90 -29.17 -32.47
CA THR A 768 39.12 -28.91 -33.24
C THR A 768 40.30 -28.56 -32.33
N LEU A 769 40.03 -27.94 -31.16
CA LEU A 769 41.03 -27.62 -30.15
C LEU A 769 40.41 -27.74 -28.75
N LEU A 770 41.10 -28.38 -27.83
CA LEU A 770 40.73 -28.43 -26.41
C LEU A 770 41.89 -27.94 -25.56
N ILE A 771 41.62 -26.95 -24.71
CA ILE A 771 42.58 -26.39 -23.76
C ILE A 771 42.11 -26.76 -22.35
N ARG A 772 42.95 -27.49 -21.60
CA ARG A 772 42.75 -27.67 -20.16
C ARG A 772 43.22 -26.40 -19.44
N THR A 773 42.27 -25.67 -18.87
CA THR A 773 42.46 -24.37 -18.22
C THR A 773 42.86 -24.50 -16.76
#